data_AF-F7V7D9-F1
#
_entry.id   AF-F7V7D9-F1
#
_cell.length_a   1.000
_cell.length_b   1.000
_cell.length_c   1.000
_cell.angle_alpha   90.00
_cell.angle_beta   90.00
_cell.angle_gamma   90.00
#
_symmetry.space_group_name_H-M   'P 1'
#
loop_
_entity.id
_entity.type
_entity.pdbx_description
1 polymer ?
#
loop_
_entity_poly.entity_id
_entity_poly.type
_entity_poly.pdbx_seq_one_letter_code
_entity_poly.pdbx_strand_id
1 'polypeptide(L)'
;MSEYAGIIIDISHEKLDRPFHYRIPDRFRKQIVPGTRVLVPFGKGNRVRTGYVIELTDQIAYDPDKIKEIIRPDDSGTTIESDLISLAAWMRDRFGGTMNQALKTVLPVHKKTGQKERRTIRLSIPREEAVSLLAQFRQKHQTARARLLEALLEQNPYPYERAAPELRVSAAVIRGLEEKGVLRVEHVRSWRNPVLSDPAAPKIPRLNDVQQETADSICRGIRQGDRRPVLIHGVTGSGKTEVYMELIARAAAEGRQSIVLIPEIALTYQTQRRFRSRFGDRVSVINSRMSDGEKYDQFERARRGHIDVMIGPRSAVFTPFPNLGLIVVDEEHEPSYKSEQVPRYHARDVAVRRAEMCGGCVILGSATPSVDSYSKAQDGRYRLLEMRERVARRPLPKVYTEDMRQELQAGNRSILSRRLRDRMEDRLERGEQIMLFLNRRGMAGSVICRTCGKPIRCPHCAVSLSMHRDGTLVCHYCGYRTAAPKACPVCGSPQIGGFRAGTQKVESYIRREFPQAGVLRMDYDTTRKKGDYEKILSSFARQEADILIGTQMIVKGHDFPAVTLVGVLAADLSLNLPDYRASERTFQLLTQAAGRAGRGQRAGEVVIQTYQPEHYAIAAAARQDYPAFYRQEILYRRLMHYPPVWHLLLIHVEGKEEARGQAAADALSRLLQAVFRGDDPNTWQIVGPADASVSRIRDRFRKQIYVKHENLSRLIAGKNRLEQQLNALGVPADIHLQMDLNPMNMM
;
A
#
# COMPACT_ATOMS: atom_id res chain seq x y z
N MET A 1 19.29 -19.94 -29.09
CA MET A 1 19.45 -19.90 -27.61
C MET A 1 20.73 -19.15 -27.36
N SER A 2 20.70 -18.13 -26.52
CA SER A 2 21.87 -17.27 -26.34
C SER A 2 23.03 -17.99 -25.67
N GLU A 3 24.25 -17.60 -26.02
CA GLU A 3 25.48 -18.25 -25.55
C GLU A 3 25.89 -17.80 -24.13
N TYR A 4 25.47 -16.60 -23.72
CA TYR A 4 25.84 -16.00 -22.44
C TYR A 4 24.63 -15.69 -21.56
N ALA A 5 24.88 -15.63 -20.25
CA ALA A 5 23.92 -15.20 -19.26
C ALA A 5 24.47 -13.99 -18.49
N GLY A 6 23.63 -12.97 -18.31
CA GLY A 6 23.88 -11.90 -17.35
C GLY A 6 23.51 -12.37 -15.96
N ILE A 7 24.48 -12.39 -15.04
CA ILE A 7 24.32 -12.91 -13.68
C ILE A 7 24.62 -11.84 -12.65
N ILE A 8 23.69 -11.63 -11.73
CA ILE A 8 23.89 -10.78 -10.55
C ILE A 8 24.37 -11.66 -9.40
N ILE A 9 25.54 -11.33 -8.86
CA ILE A 9 26.12 -12.11 -7.76
C ILE A 9 25.46 -11.70 -6.46
N ASP A 10 25.13 -12.69 -5.62
CA ASP A 10 24.55 -12.47 -4.29
C ASP A 10 25.62 -11.92 -3.32
N ILE A 11 25.90 -10.63 -3.46
CA ILE A 11 26.86 -9.89 -2.64
C ILE A 11 26.20 -8.58 -2.18
N SER A 12 26.46 -8.19 -0.94
CA SER A 12 25.88 -7.01 -0.29
C SER A 12 26.47 -5.66 -0.72
N HIS A 13 27.40 -5.61 -1.68
CA HIS A 13 28.16 -4.39 -1.99
C HIS A 13 27.66 -3.68 -3.25
N GLU A 14 27.20 -2.43 -3.12
CA GLU A 14 26.57 -1.63 -4.19
C GLU A 14 27.44 -1.43 -5.45
N LYS A 15 28.77 -1.29 -5.29
CA LYS A 15 29.71 -1.18 -6.43
C LYS A 15 29.79 -2.43 -7.32
N LEU A 16 29.27 -3.57 -6.84
CA LEU A 16 29.23 -4.83 -7.57
C LEU A 16 27.82 -5.16 -8.08
N ASP A 17 26.88 -4.23 -7.95
CA ASP A 17 25.50 -4.40 -8.40
C ASP A 17 25.36 -4.13 -9.91
N ARG A 18 25.97 -5.00 -10.69
CA ARG A 18 25.86 -5.03 -12.15
C ARG A 18 25.83 -6.48 -12.62
N PRO A 19 25.15 -6.80 -13.73
CA PRO A 19 25.26 -8.12 -14.31
C PRO A 19 26.70 -8.39 -14.72
N PHE A 20 27.18 -9.58 -14.38
CA PHE A 20 28.42 -10.14 -14.88
C PHE A 20 28.06 -11.20 -15.92
N HIS A 21 28.66 -11.12 -17.10
CA HIS A 21 28.40 -12.11 -18.15
C HIS A 21 29.20 -13.38 -17.89
N TYR A 22 28.52 -14.52 -18.01
CA TYR A 22 29.12 -15.85 -17.96
C TYR A 22 28.67 -16.64 -19.17
N ARG A 23 29.55 -17.52 -19.67
CA ARG A 23 29.21 -18.46 -20.74
C ARG A 23 28.33 -19.57 -20.17
N ILE A 24 27.29 -19.93 -20.91
CA ILE A 24 26.37 -21.01 -20.57
C ILE A 24 26.93 -22.31 -21.15
N PRO A 25 27.36 -23.28 -20.31
CA PRO A 25 27.82 -24.57 -20.83
C PRO A 25 26.71 -25.28 -21.60
N ASP A 26 27.03 -25.94 -22.72
CA ASP A 26 26.04 -26.60 -23.58
C ASP A 26 25.13 -27.57 -22.83
N ARG A 27 25.69 -28.30 -21.85
CA ARG A 27 24.97 -29.23 -20.98
C ARG A 27 23.87 -28.57 -20.13
N PHE A 28 23.95 -27.27 -19.87
CA PHE A 28 23.00 -26.54 -19.05
C PHE A 28 22.13 -25.55 -19.84
N ARG A 29 22.30 -25.45 -21.17
CA ARG A 29 21.55 -24.50 -22.02
C ARG A 29 20.03 -24.60 -21.88
N LYS A 30 19.49 -25.80 -21.64
CA LYS A 30 18.04 -26.02 -21.44
C LYS A 30 17.57 -25.75 -20.00
N GLN A 31 18.47 -25.70 -19.03
CA GLN A 31 18.16 -25.55 -17.59
C GLN A 31 18.32 -24.09 -17.12
N ILE A 32 19.14 -23.31 -17.82
CA ILE A 32 19.46 -21.94 -17.47
C ILE A 32 18.50 -21.01 -18.19
N VAL A 33 17.60 -20.42 -17.42
CA VAL A 33 16.65 -19.40 -17.85
C VAL A 33 16.76 -18.19 -16.91
N PRO A 34 16.25 -17.00 -17.29
CA PRO A 34 16.13 -15.89 -16.36
C PRO A 34 15.41 -16.32 -15.07
N GLY A 35 15.97 -15.96 -13.92
CA GLY A 35 15.56 -16.39 -12.59
C GLY A 35 16.30 -17.62 -12.05
N THR A 36 16.99 -18.40 -12.88
CA THR A 36 17.74 -19.58 -12.40
C THR A 36 18.84 -19.15 -11.42
N ARG A 37 18.89 -19.78 -10.25
CA ARG A 37 20.00 -19.63 -9.32
C ARG A 37 21.16 -20.50 -9.77
N VAL A 38 22.36 -19.93 -9.80
CA VAL A 38 23.55 -20.57 -10.38
C VAL A 38 24.75 -20.35 -9.48
N LEU A 39 25.67 -21.32 -9.49
CA LEU A 39 26.98 -21.16 -8.87
C LEU A 39 27.98 -20.72 -9.92
N VAL A 40 28.70 -19.63 -9.62
CA VAL A 40 29.66 -19.03 -10.54
C VAL A 40 30.97 -18.67 -9.83
N PRO A 41 32.12 -18.72 -10.53
CA PRO A 41 33.38 -18.23 -9.98
C PRO A 41 33.41 -16.70 -10.02
N PHE A 42 33.74 -16.07 -8.90
CA PHE A 42 33.75 -14.60 -8.80
C PHE A 42 35.05 -14.04 -8.19
N GLY A 43 35.48 -12.89 -8.73
CA GLY A 43 36.70 -12.19 -8.33
C GLY A 43 38.01 -12.83 -8.85
N LYS A 44 39.14 -12.23 -8.47
CA LYS A 44 40.49 -12.71 -8.85
C LYS A 44 40.82 -14.10 -8.30
N GLY A 45 40.29 -14.44 -7.12
CA GLY A 45 40.51 -15.74 -6.47
C GLY A 45 39.50 -16.83 -6.84
N ASN A 46 38.66 -16.64 -7.88
CA ASN A 46 37.66 -17.62 -8.35
C ASN A 46 36.78 -18.23 -7.24
N ARG A 47 36.44 -17.45 -6.22
CA ARG A 47 35.59 -17.96 -5.14
C ARG A 47 34.22 -18.28 -5.70
N VAL A 48 33.72 -19.48 -5.40
CA VAL A 48 32.37 -19.88 -5.79
C VAL A 48 31.37 -19.00 -5.05
N ARG A 49 30.51 -18.34 -5.81
CA ARG A 49 29.43 -17.50 -5.30
C ARG A 49 28.13 -17.93 -5.94
N THR A 50 27.06 -17.77 -5.17
CA THR A 50 25.71 -17.83 -5.69
C THR A 50 25.44 -16.57 -6.49
N GLY A 51 24.86 -16.74 -7.66
CA GLY A 51 24.35 -15.67 -8.48
C GLY A 51 22.99 -16.03 -9.06
N TYR A 52 22.34 -15.03 -9.61
CA TYR A 52 21.02 -15.15 -10.20
C TYR A 52 21.08 -14.69 -11.65
N VAL A 53 20.61 -15.55 -12.55
CA VAL A 53 20.50 -15.23 -13.98
C VAL A 53 19.41 -14.19 -14.13
N ILE A 54 19.72 -13.01 -14.66
CA ILE A 54 18.74 -11.94 -14.89
C ILE A 54 18.31 -11.85 -16.35
N GLU A 55 19.19 -12.24 -17.27
CA GLU A 55 18.93 -12.22 -18.71
C GLU A 55 19.81 -13.23 -19.43
N LEU A 56 19.37 -13.63 -20.62
CA LEU A 56 20.17 -14.37 -21.59
C LEU A 56 20.54 -13.41 -22.72
N THR A 57 21.80 -13.39 -23.12
CA THR A 57 22.32 -12.42 -24.08
C THR A 57 23.41 -13.03 -24.96
N ASP A 58 23.47 -12.56 -26.21
CA ASP A 58 24.58 -12.82 -27.13
C ASP A 58 25.54 -11.62 -27.20
N GLN A 59 25.17 -10.52 -26.55
CA GLN A 59 25.98 -9.31 -26.48
C GLN A 59 26.77 -9.28 -25.17
N ILE A 60 28.09 -9.28 -25.29
CA ILE A 60 29.02 -9.25 -24.16
C ILE A 60 29.79 -7.92 -24.13
N ALA A 61 29.85 -7.31 -22.95
CA ALA A 61 30.59 -6.07 -22.71
C ALA A 61 32.11 -6.28 -22.54
N TYR A 62 32.57 -7.53 -22.56
CA TYR A 62 33.96 -7.92 -22.30
C TYR A 62 34.40 -8.98 -23.32
N ASP A 63 35.71 -9.07 -23.50
CA ASP A 63 36.39 -10.06 -24.34
C ASP A 63 35.93 -11.52 -24.02
N PRO A 64 35.47 -12.31 -25.02
CA PRO A 64 34.98 -13.68 -24.84
C PRO A 64 35.95 -14.60 -24.10
N ASP A 65 37.27 -14.37 -24.22
CA ASP A 65 38.30 -15.21 -23.60
C ASP A 65 38.43 -14.95 -22.08
N LYS A 66 37.95 -13.80 -21.61
CA LYS A 66 37.94 -13.42 -20.18
C LYS A 66 36.65 -13.82 -19.48
N ILE A 67 35.67 -14.33 -20.23
CA ILE A 67 34.38 -14.76 -19.71
C ILE A 67 34.52 -16.15 -19.10
N LYS A 68 34.11 -16.26 -17.83
CA LYS A 68 34.09 -17.53 -17.11
C LYS A 68 32.80 -18.29 -17.40
N GLU A 69 32.82 -19.59 -17.18
CA GLU A 69 31.63 -20.43 -17.33
C GLU A 69 30.81 -20.53 -16.04
N ILE A 70 29.52 -20.80 -16.21
CA ILE A 70 28.65 -21.19 -15.09
C ILE A 70 29.05 -22.58 -14.60
N ILE A 71 29.29 -22.73 -13.29
CA ILE A 71 29.74 -24.01 -12.73
C ILE A 71 28.61 -25.03 -12.84
N ARG A 72 27.44 -24.67 -12.30
CA ARG A 72 26.20 -25.45 -12.36
C ARG A 72 25.00 -24.62 -11.91
N PRO A 73 23.78 -24.99 -12.33
CA PRO A 73 22.56 -24.59 -11.64
C PRO A 73 22.59 -25.02 -10.17
N ASP A 74 22.00 -24.22 -9.31
CA ASP A 74 21.81 -24.57 -7.90
C ASP A 74 20.45 -25.26 -7.73
N ASP A 75 20.49 -26.58 -7.50
CA ASP A 75 19.32 -27.46 -7.37
C ASP A 75 18.41 -27.13 -6.18
N SER A 76 18.84 -26.21 -5.30
CA SER A 76 18.06 -25.76 -4.15
C SER A 76 17.11 -24.59 -4.45
N GLY A 77 17.09 -24.07 -5.69
CA GLY A 77 16.17 -23.02 -6.13
C GLY A 77 14.78 -23.58 -6.46
N THR A 78 13.79 -23.30 -5.61
CA THR A 78 12.36 -23.51 -5.94
C THR A 78 11.94 -22.60 -7.10
N THR A 79 11.02 -23.03 -7.98
CA THR A 79 10.43 -22.21 -9.07
C THR A 79 10.00 -20.81 -8.61
N ILE A 80 9.50 -20.72 -7.38
CA ILE A 80 9.05 -19.47 -6.75
C ILE A 80 10.17 -18.44 -6.59
N GLU A 81 11.37 -18.86 -6.18
CA GLU A 81 12.49 -17.93 -5.99
C GLU A 81 12.90 -17.34 -7.34
N SER A 82 12.95 -18.18 -8.37
CA SER A 82 13.21 -17.75 -9.75
C SER A 82 12.19 -16.75 -10.28
N ASP A 83 10.90 -16.95 -10.02
CA ASP A 83 9.85 -16.00 -10.39
C ASP A 83 10.02 -14.65 -9.68
N LEU A 84 10.34 -14.68 -8.39
CA LEU A 84 10.56 -13.49 -7.58
C LEU A 84 11.82 -12.71 -8.02
N ILE A 85 12.88 -13.40 -8.43
CA ILE A 85 14.08 -12.77 -8.99
C ILE A 85 13.76 -12.11 -10.35
N SER A 86 13.03 -12.81 -11.22
CA SER A 86 12.58 -12.26 -12.50
C SER A 86 11.70 -11.03 -12.29
N LEU A 87 10.84 -11.06 -11.26
CA LEU A 87 10.07 -9.89 -10.84
C LEU A 87 10.97 -8.75 -10.35
N ALA A 88 12.01 -9.03 -9.57
CA ALA A 88 12.98 -8.03 -9.12
C ALA A 88 13.73 -7.39 -10.31
N ALA A 89 14.15 -8.17 -11.30
CA ALA A 89 14.79 -7.67 -12.52
C ALA A 89 13.86 -6.72 -13.28
N TRP A 90 12.60 -7.14 -13.48
CA TRP A 90 11.57 -6.30 -14.09
C TRP A 90 11.33 -5.01 -13.27
N MET A 91 11.29 -5.09 -11.94
CA MET A 91 11.12 -3.91 -11.08
C MET A 91 12.29 -2.93 -11.20
N ARG A 92 13.53 -3.43 -11.27
CA ARG A 92 14.73 -2.61 -11.46
C ARG A 92 14.72 -1.92 -12.81
N ASP A 93 14.38 -2.63 -13.88
CA ASP A 93 14.22 -2.04 -15.22
C ASP A 93 13.13 -0.94 -15.20
N ARG A 94 11.94 -1.30 -14.71
CA ARG A 94 10.74 -0.46 -14.72
C ARG A 94 10.86 0.79 -13.85
N PHE A 95 11.38 0.67 -12.63
CA PHE A 95 11.35 1.74 -11.62
C PHE A 95 12.73 2.32 -11.30
N GLY A 96 13.81 1.73 -11.82
CA GLY A 96 15.18 2.13 -11.52
C GLY A 96 15.68 1.63 -10.17
N GLY A 97 16.89 2.08 -9.81
CA GLY A 97 17.62 1.61 -8.63
C GLY A 97 18.55 0.43 -8.92
N THR A 98 19.14 -0.11 -7.86
CA THR A 98 20.08 -1.22 -7.93
C THR A 98 19.31 -2.55 -7.94
N MET A 99 19.81 -3.56 -8.65
CA MET A 99 19.28 -4.92 -8.59
C MET A 99 19.31 -5.46 -7.16
N ASN A 100 20.35 -5.15 -6.37
CA ASN A 100 20.42 -5.52 -4.95
C ASN A 100 19.25 -4.93 -4.14
N GLN A 101 18.90 -3.65 -4.38
CA GLN A 101 17.71 -3.03 -3.78
C GLN A 101 16.43 -3.76 -4.20
N ALA A 102 16.29 -4.10 -5.48
CA ALA A 102 15.14 -4.85 -5.97
C ALA A 102 15.07 -6.27 -5.35
N LEU A 103 16.17 -7.01 -5.30
CA LEU A 103 16.25 -8.33 -4.67
C LEU A 103 15.90 -8.29 -3.19
N LYS A 104 16.46 -7.33 -2.42
CA LYS A 104 16.12 -7.13 -1.00
C LYS A 104 14.65 -6.75 -0.79
N THR A 105 14.02 -6.14 -1.79
CA THR A 105 12.61 -5.76 -1.73
C THR A 105 11.70 -6.97 -1.94
N VAL A 106 12.07 -7.86 -2.86
CA VAL A 106 11.23 -9.00 -3.27
C VAL A 106 11.50 -10.26 -2.44
N LEU A 107 12.73 -10.49 -2.01
CA LEU A 107 13.12 -11.69 -1.27
C LEU A 107 12.91 -11.52 0.25
N PRO A 108 12.49 -12.59 0.97
CA PRO A 108 12.45 -12.58 2.42
C PRO A 108 13.83 -12.29 3.02
N VAL A 109 13.91 -11.43 4.03
CA VAL A 109 15.17 -11.21 4.76
C VAL A 109 15.51 -12.48 5.55
N HIS A 110 16.58 -13.18 5.17
CA HIS A 110 17.14 -14.29 5.93
C HIS A 110 17.83 -13.79 7.20
N LYS A 111 17.06 -13.37 8.21
CA LYS A 111 17.61 -13.25 9.57
C LYS A 111 17.59 -14.63 10.19
N LYS A 112 18.78 -15.17 10.49
CA LYS A 112 18.99 -16.26 11.46
C LYS A 112 18.59 -15.78 12.86
N THR A 113 17.33 -15.43 13.03
CA THR A 113 16.74 -15.22 14.36
C THR A 113 16.60 -16.61 14.95
N GLY A 114 17.17 -16.86 16.13
CA GLY A 114 17.00 -18.14 16.84
C GLY A 114 15.52 -18.50 16.86
N GLN A 115 15.17 -19.58 16.16
CA GLN A 115 13.80 -20.04 16.01
C GLN A 115 13.25 -20.37 17.39
N LYS A 116 12.07 -19.85 17.75
CA LYS A 116 11.43 -20.21 19.02
C LYS A 116 10.80 -21.60 18.87
N GLU A 117 11.55 -22.62 19.21
CA GLU A 117 11.04 -23.96 19.42
C GLU A 117 10.16 -23.96 20.69
N ARG A 118 8.93 -24.47 20.58
CA ARG A 118 8.15 -24.84 21.77
C ARG A 118 8.45 -26.31 22.06
N ARG A 119 8.71 -26.62 23.32
CA ARG A 119 8.89 -28.00 23.76
C ARG A 119 7.53 -28.54 24.20
N THR A 120 7.18 -29.74 23.76
CA THR A 120 6.00 -30.45 24.24
C THR A 120 6.40 -31.82 24.76
N ILE A 121 5.84 -32.20 25.90
CA ILE A 121 6.07 -33.48 26.54
C ILE A 121 4.99 -34.45 26.03
N ARG A 122 5.39 -35.62 25.56
CA ARG A 122 4.48 -36.64 25.05
C ARG A 122 4.74 -37.98 25.72
N LEU A 123 3.69 -38.76 25.99
CA LEU A 123 3.87 -40.15 26.42
C LEU A 123 4.53 -40.97 25.31
N SER A 124 5.55 -41.74 25.69
CA SER A 124 6.25 -42.69 24.81
C SER A 124 5.76 -44.13 25.01
N ILE A 125 5.00 -44.38 26.08
CA ILE A 125 4.43 -45.68 26.42
C ILE A 125 2.90 -45.71 26.18
N PRO A 126 2.29 -46.90 26.00
CA PRO A 126 0.84 -47.06 25.93
C PRO A 126 0.11 -46.51 27.17
N ARG A 127 -1.12 -46.05 26.97
CA ARG A 127 -1.95 -45.44 28.04
C ARG A 127 -2.13 -46.37 29.24
N GLU A 128 -2.34 -47.67 28.99
CA GLU A 128 -2.52 -48.69 30.03
C GLU A 128 -1.28 -48.84 30.91
N GLU A 129 -0.10 -48.83 30.31
CA GLU A 129 1.17 -48.90 31.02
C GLU A 129 1.43 -47.61 31.84
N ALA A 130 1.07 -46.45 31.30
CA ALA A 130 1.15 -45.18 32.01
C ALA A 130 0.20 -45.12 33.24
N VAL A 131 -0.99 -45.71 33.16
CA VAL A 131 -1.91 -45.82 34.31
C VAL A 131 -1.33 -46.71 35.41
N SER A 132 -0.72 -47.85 35.04
CA SER A 132 -0.02 -48.73 36.00
C SER A 132 1.15 -48.01 36.68
N LEU A 133 1.97 -47.30 35.91
CA LEU A 133 3.10 -46.51 36.42
C LEU A 133 2.64 -45.39 37.37
N LEU A 134 1.51 -44.74 37.07
CA LEU A 134 0.91 -43.72 37.92
C LEU A 134 0.54 -44.29 39.29
N ALA A 135 -0.07 -45.48 39.33
CA ALA A 135 -0.41 -46.15 40.58
C ALA A 135 0.84 -46.47 41.42
N GLN A 136 1.91 -46.95 40.77
CA GLN A 136 3.20 -47.20 41.44
C GLN A 136 3.85 -45.92 41.99
N PHE A 137 3.80 -44.81 41.24
CA PHE A 137 4.33 -43.53 41.73
C PHE A 137 3.55 -42.97 42.91
N ARG A 138 2.22 -43.18 42.95
CA ARG A 138 1.40 -42.82 44.11
C ARG A 138 1.77 -43.65 45.35
N GLN A 139 1.92 -44.97 45.20
CA GLN A 139 2.33 -45.87 46.30
C GLN A 139 3.72 -45.54 46.85
N LYS A 140 4.68 -45.21 45.98
CA LYS A 140 6.05 -44.83 46.39
C LYS A 140 6.20 -43.36 46.79
N HIS A 141 5.09 -42.65 47.00
CA HIS A 141 5.04 -41.22 47.34
C HIS A 141 5.85 -40.30 46.39
N GLN A 142 5.97 -40.68 45.11
CA GLN A 142 6.67 -39.90 44.07
C GLN A 142 5.74 -38.84 43.46
N THR A 143 5.30 -37.90 44.29
CA THR A 143 4.21 -36.94 44.00
C THR A 143 4.45 -36.06 42.77
N ALA A 144 5.69 -35.70 42.43
CA ALA A 144 6.00 -34.93 41.22
C ALA A 144 5.90 -35.76 39.93
N ARG A 145 6.30 -37.04 39.96
CA ARG A 145 6.18 -37.95 38.80
C ARG A 145 4.72 -38.32 38.56
N ALA A 146 3.97 -38.56 39.63
CA ALA A 146 2.54 -38.84 39.56
C ALA A 146 1.76 -37.68 38.91
N ARG A 147 1.97 -36.44 39.35
CA ARG A 147 1.29 -35.25 38.78
C ARG A 147 1.59 -35.04 37.30
N LEU A 148 2.84 -35.24 36.88
CA LEU A 148 3.19 -35.12 35.46
C LEU A 148 2.51 -36.20 34.61
N LEU A 149 2.47 -37.44 35.10
CA LEU A 149 1.87 -38.55 34.36
C LEU A 149 0.34 -38.47 34.33
N GLU A 150 -0.28 -37.98 35.39
CA GLU A 150 -1.71 -37.67 35.45
C GLU A 150 -2.10 -36.58 34.45
N ALA A 151 -1.36 -35.46 34.41
CA ALA A 151 -1.57 -34.40 33.43
C ALA A 151 -1.40 -34.88 31.98
N LEU A 152 -0.45 -35.80 31.74
CA LEU A 152 -0.25 -36.41 30.42
C LEU A 152 -1.34 -37.43 30.05
N LEU A 153 -1.97 -38.08 31.02
CA LEU A 153 -3.11 -38.98 30.77
C LEU A 153 -4.40 -38.23 30.46
N GLU A 154 -4.54 -37.01 30.97
CA GLU A 154 -5.63 -36.07 30.66
C GLU A 154 -5.38 -35.31 29.35
N GLN A 155 -4.17 -34.79 29.15
CA GLN A 155 -3.77 -33.98 28.01
C GLN A 155 -2.41 -34.44 27.43
N ASN A 156 -2.45 -35.20 26.34
CA ASN A 156 -1.26 -35.64 25.60
C ASN A 156 -1.31 -35.10 24.15
N PRO A 157 -0.37 -34.25 23.71
CA PRO A 157 0.84 -33.78 24.40
C PRO A 157 0.61 -32.60 25.36
N TYR A 158 1.50 -32.43 26.35
CA TYR A 158 1.48 -31.34 27.34
C TYR A 158 2.57 -30.28 27.07
N PRO A 159 2.29 -28.96 27.14
CA PRO A 159 3.32 -27.94 26.92
C PRO A 159 4.42 -27.93 27.99
N TYR A 160 5.70 -28.00 27.59
CA TYR A 160 6.84 -28.10 28.51
C TYR A 160 6.96 -26.87 29.41
N GLU A 161 6.72 -25.67 28.87
CA GLU A 161 6.84 -24.41 29.61
C GLU A 161 5.74 -24.26 30.69
N ARG A 162 4.64 -25.01 30.58
CA ARG A 162 3.55 -25.05 31.57
C ARG A 162 3.78 -26.09 32.65
N ALA A 163 4.53 -27.15 32.37
CA ALA A 163 4.73 -28.26 33.30
C ALA A 163 5.38 -27.81 34.63
N ALA A 164 6.35 -26.89 34.58
CA ALA A 164 6.98 -26.37 35.80
C ALA A 164 6.06 -25.48 36.66
N PRO A 165 5.40 -24.42 36.13
CA PRO A 165 4.54 -23.56 36.94
C PRO A 165 3.21 -24.21 37.34
N GLU A 166 2.55 -24.98 36.46
CA GLU A 166 1.21 -25.52 36.71
C GLU A 166 1.27 -26.82 37.53
N LEU A 167 2.20 -27.72 37.19
CA LEU A 167 2.28 -29.04 37.84
C LEU A 167 3.29 -29.07 39.00
N ARG A 168 4.06 -27.98 39.21
CA ARG A 168 5.20 -27.89 40.15
C ARG A 168 6.16 -29.06 40.01
N VAL A 169 6.58 -29.34 38.77
CA VAL A 169 7.51 -30.42 38.42
C VAL A 169 8.83 -29.81 37.92
N SER A 170 9.96 -30.33 38.41
CA SER A 170 11.28 -29.85 37.98
C SER A 170 11.73 -30.48 36.66
N ALA A 171 12.65 -29.81 35.95
CA ALA A 171 13.24 -30.35 34.72
C ALA A 171 13.97 -31.69 34.94
N ALA A 172 14.46 -31.95 36.16
CA ALA A 172 15.08 -33.23 36.51
C ALA A 172 14.07 -34.38 36.52
N VAL A 173 12.83 -34.13 36.91
CA VAL A 173 11.75 -35.15 36.89
C VAL A 173 11.37 -35.49 35.45
N ILE A 174 11.28 -34.48 34.57
CA ILE A 174 10.97 -34.69 33.16
C ILE A 174 12.09 -35.49 32.50
N ARG A 175 13.36 -35.08 32.68
CA ARG A 175 14.54 -35.81 32.16
C ARG A 175 14.62 -37.24 32.68
N GLY A 176 14.39 -37.45 33.97
CA GLY A 176 14.45 -38.80 34.56
C GLY A 176 13.33 -39.74 34.10
N LEU A 177 12.21 -39.21 33.57
CA LEU A 177 11.18 -40.02 32.92
C LEU A 177 11.44 -40.18 31.41
N GLU A 178 12.11 -39.22 30.79
CA GLU A 178 12.60 -39.31 29.41
C GLU A 178 13.69 -40.37 29.25
N GLU A 179 14.70 -40.38 30.14
CA GLU A 179 15.76 -41.39 30.19
C GLU A 179 15.23 -42.81 30.42
N LYS A 180 14.10 -42.93 31.12
CA LYS A 180 13.40 -44.19 31.36
C LYS A 180 12.46 -44.60 30.22
N GLY A 181 12.38 -43.82 29.14
CA GLY A 181 11.52 -44.09 27.99
C GLY A 181 10.02 -43.91 28.26
N VAL A 182 9.61 -43.35 29.39
CA VAL A 182 8.19 -43.16 29.77
C VAL A 182 7.57 -42.02 28.96
N LEU A 183 8.35 -40.98 28.69
CA LEU A 183 7.95 -39.81 27.90
C LEU A 183 9.05 -39.41 26.92
N ARG A 184 8.73 -38.51 25.99
CA ARG A 184 9.69 -37.83 25.12
C ARG A 184 9.39 -36.35 25.02
N VAL A 185 10.43 -35.52 24.96
CA VAL A 185 10.29 -34.09 24.69
C VAL A 185 10.41 -33.86 23.18
N GLU A 186 9.28 -33.54 22.54
CA GLU A 186 9.25 -33.14 21.13
C GLU A 186 9.49 -31.64 21.00
N HIS A 187 10.34 -31.26 20.06
CA HIS A 187 10.55 -29.88 19.66
C HIS A 187 9.56 -29.54 18.55
N VAL A 188 8.41 -28.98 18.93
CA VAL A 188 7.40 -28.56 17.96
C VAL A 188 7.73 -27.13 17.52
N ARG A 189 7.91 -26.98 16.21
CA ARG A 189 8.06 -25.66 15.58
C ARG A 189 6.81 -24.84 15.86
N SER A 190 6.90 -23.86 16.76
CA SER A 190 5.79 -22.94 17.01
C SER A 190 5.90 -21.76 16.07
N TRP A 191 4.95 -21.66 15.15
CA TRP A 191 4.79 -20.44 14.37
C TRP A 191 4.19 -19.37 15.27
N ARG A 192 4.82 -18.19 15.34
CA ARG A 192 4.23 -17.04 16.04
C ARG A 192 2.99 -16.63 15.26
N ASN A 193 1.81 -16.93 15.79
CA ASN A 193 0.55 -16.49 15.22
C ASN A 193 -0.06 -15.43 16.16
N PRO A 194 -0.07 -14.14 15.77
CA PRO A 194 -0.42 -13.05 16.67
C PRO A 194 -1.91 -12.94 17.02
N VAL A 195 -2.79 -13.78 16.47
CA VAL A 195 -4.23 -13.71 16.69
C VAL A 195 -4.75 -15.04 17.25
N LEU A 196 -5.30 -14.98 18.47
CA LEU A 196 -5.95 -16.12 19.15
C LEU A 196 -7.23 -16.51 18.41
N SER A 197 -7.48 -17.83 18.29
CA SER A 197 -8.66 -18.40 17.66
C SER A 197 -9.93 -18.14 18.47
N ASP A 198 -11.04 -17.85 17.78
CA ASP A 198 -12.38 -17.78 18.37
C ASP A 198 -13.13 -19.07 17.97
N PRO A 199 -13.66 -19.87 18.91
CA PRO A 199 -14.19 -21.23 18.65
C PRO A 199 -15.56 -21.30 17.95
N ALA A 200 -16.18 -20.19 17.57
CA ALA A 200 -17.49 -20.21 16.91
C ALA A 200 -17.37 -20.41 15.38
N ALA A 201 -18.04 -21.43 14.84
CA ALA A 201 -18.18 -21.62 13.40
C ALA A 201 -18.98 -20.45 12.79
N PRO A 202 -18.40 -19.67 11.88
CA PRO A 202 -19.08 -18.50 11.32
C PRO A 202 -20.10 -18.92 10.26
N LYS A 203 -21.27 -18.28 10.27
CA LYS A 203 -22.24 -18.36 9.16
C LYS A 203 -21.62 -17.72 7.92
N ILE A 204 -21.41 -18.51 6.86
CA ILE A 204 -20.96 -17.99 5.55
C ILE A 204 -22.11 -17.15 4.97
N PRO A 205 -21.91 -15.85 4.70
CA PRO A 205 -22.95 -15.00 4.12
C PRO A 205 -23.34 -15.51 2.72
N ARG A 206 -24.64 -15.53 2.41
CA ARG A 206 -25.09 -15.72 1.02
C ARG A 206 -24.86 -14.42 0.25
N LEU A 207 -24.23 -14.54 -0.93
CA LEU A 207 -24.11 -13.42 -1.87
C LEU A 207 -25.49 -13.04 -2.41
N ASN A 208 -25.68 -11.75 -2.70
CA ASN A 208 -26.82 -11.30 -3.50
C ASN A 208 -26.58 -11.56 -5.00
N ASP A 209 -27.62 -11.40 -5.81
CA ASP A 209 -27.56 -11.71 -7.26
C ASP A 209 -26.45 -10.95 -7.99
N VAL A 210 -26.25 -9.67 -7.68
CA VAL A 210 -25.20 -8.83 -8.30
C VAL A 210 -23.79 -9.32 -7.91
N GLN A 211 -23.59 -9.67 -6.64
CA GLN A 211 -22.33 -10.20 -6.13
C GLN A 211 -22.03 -11.57 -6.73
N GLN A 212 -23.05 -12.43 -6.81
CA GLN A 212 -22.96 -13.76 -7.38
C GLN A 212 -22.61 -13.71 -8.87
N GLU A 213 -23.33 -12.90 -9.65
CA GLU A 213 -23.06 -12.71 -11.08
C GLU A 213 -21.67 -12.10 -11.33
N THR A 214 -21.23 -11.16 -10.47
CA THR A 214 -19.87 -10.60 -10.53
C THR A 214 -18.83 -11.70 -10.34
N ALA A 215 -18.97 -12.54 -9.30
CA ALA A 215 -18.07 -13.65 -9.03
C ALA A 215 -18.07 -14.69 -10.18
N ASP A 216 -19.25 -15.04 -10.68
CA ASP A 216 -19.42 -16.02 -11.74
C ASP A 216 -18.85 -15.53 -13.08
N SER A 217 -19.05 -14.26 -13.44
CA SER A 217 -18.46 -13.64 -14.62
C SER A 217 -16.93 -13.64 -14.59
N ILE A 218 -16.34 -13.39 -13.42
CA ILE A 218 -14.88 -13.47 -13.23
C ILE A 218 -14.41 -14.92 -13.43
N CYS A 219 -15.02 -15.87 -12.74
CA CYS A 219 -14.67 -17.30 -12.85
C CYS A 219 -14.83 -17.83 -14.28
N ARG A 220 -15.92 -17.48 -14.99
CA ARG A 220 -16.14 -17.86 -16.38
C ARG A 220 -15.01 -17.35 -17.28
N GLY A 221 -14.63 -16.07 -17.15
CA GLY A 221 -13.52 -15.51 -17.92
C GLY A 221 -12.18 -16.21 -17.63
N ILE A 222 -11.88 -16.49 -16.36
CA ILE A 222 -10.66 -17.22 -15.98
C ILE A 222 -10.61 -18.63 -16.62
N ARG A 223 -11.75 -19.34 -16.61
CA ARG A 223 -11.87 -20.68 -17.24
C ARG A 223 -11.73 -20.64 -18.76
N GLN A 224 -12.21 -19.57 -19.40
CA GLN A 224 -12.06 -19.32 -20.84
C GLN A 224 -10.66 -18.83 -21.24
N GLY A 225 -9.74 -18.69 -20.28
CA GLY A 225 -8.37 -18.24 -20.53
C GLY A 225 -8.20 -16.71 -20.55
N ASP A 226 -9.25 -15.92 -20.28
CA ASP A 226 -9.13 -14.48 -20.15
C ASP A 226 -8.50 -14.10 -18.79
N ARG A 227 -7.21 -13.82 -18.82
CA ARG A 227 -6.39 -13.44 -17.66
C ARG A 227 -6.24 -11.92 -17.48
N ARG A 228 -6.96 -11.10 -18.26
CA ARG A 228 -6.91 -9.64 -18.09
C ARG A 228 -7.29 -9.26 -16.66
N PRO A 229 -6.63 -8.26 -16.05
CA PRO A 229 -7.03 -7.74 -14.75
C PRO A 229 -8.49 -7.28 -14.77
N VAL A 230 -9.20 -7.51 -13.66
CA VAL A 230 -10.61 -7.14 -13.51
C VAL A 230 -10.72 -6.00 -12.52
N LEU A 231 -11.30 -4.87 -12.94
CA LEU A 231 -11.68 -3.76 -12.08
C LEU A 231 -13.13 -3.93 -11.65
N ILE A 232 -13.35 -4.13 -10.35
CA ILE A 232 -14.67 -4.09 -9.72
C ILE A 232 -14.93 -2.66 -9.22
N HIS A 233 -15.74 -1.93 -9.98
CA HIS A 233 -16.24 -0.60 -9.61
C HIS A 233 -17.54 -0.74 -8.81
N GLY A 234 -17.42 -0.78 -7.49
CA GLY A 234 -18.57 -1.00 -6.61
C GLY A 234 -18.71 0.07 -5.53
N VAL A 235 -19.88 0.70 -5.43
CA VAL A 235 -20.16 1.79 -4.48
C VAL A 235 -19.85 1.40 -3.04
N THR A 236 -19.66 2.38 -2.16
CA THR A 236 -19.38 2.10 -0.74
C THR A 236 -20.52 1.30 -0.11
N GLY A 237 -20.22 0.12 0.44
CA GLY A 237 -21.23 -0.79 0.99
C GLY A 237 -21.90 -1.74 -0.01
N SER A 238 -21.40 -1.87 -1.24
CA SER A 238 -21.84 -2.88 -2.23
C SER A 238 -21.42 -4.32 -1.90
N GLY A 239 -20.52 -4.51 -0.93
CA GLY A 239 -20.08 -5.83 -0.48
C GLY A 239 -18.99 -6.47 -1.35
N LYS A 240 -18.13 -5.67 -2.00
CA LYS A 240 -16.97 -6.18 -2.77
C LYS A 240 -16.12 -7.20 -2.01
N THR A 241 -15.95 -7.02 -0.70
CA THR A 241 -15.20 -7.96 0.16
C THR A 241 -15.79 -9.38 0.13
N GLU A 242 -17.12 -9.51 0.08
CA GLU A 242 -17.79 -10.82 0.00
C GLU A 242 -17.50 -11.50 -1.34
N VAL A 243 -17.48 -10.72 -2.44
CA VAL A 243 -17.06 -11.21 -3.77
C VAL A 243 -15.61 -11.67 -3.74
N TYR A 244 -14.69 -10.92 -3.12
CA TYR A 244 -13.30 -11.35 -3.00
C TYR A 244 -13.17 -12.66 -2.22
N MET A 245 -13.86 -12.77 -1.08
CA MET A 245 -13.82 -13.98 -0.25
C MET A 245 -14.37 -15.19 -0.99
N GLU A 246 -15.42 -15.03 -1.80
CA GLU A 246 -15.93 -16.10 -2.66
C GLU A 246 -14.93 -16.51 -3.74
N LEU A 247 -14.31 -15.55 -4.45
CA LEU A 247 -13.29 -15.84 -5.45
C LEU A 247 -12.07 -16.56 -4.86
N ILE A 248 -11.64 -16.14 -3.67
CA ILE A 248 -10.54 -16.78 -2.94
C ILE A 248 -10.94 -18.20 -2.50
N ALA A 249 -12.17 -18.41 -2.05
CA ALA A 249 -12.66 -19.74 -1.67
C ALA A 249 -12.67 -20.70 -2.87
N ARG A 250 -13.11 -20.24 -4.05
CA ARG A 250 -13.07 -21.01 -5.28
C ARG A 250 -11.64 -21.33 -5.73
N ALA A 251 -10.74 -20.35 -5.67
CA ALA A 251 -9.32 -20.56 -5.97
C ALA A 251 -8.69 -21.59 -5.01
N ALA A 252 -8.98 -21.49 -3.71
CA ALA A 252 -8.48 -22.44 -2.71
C ALA A 252 -9.02 -23.86 -2.94
N ALA A 253 -10.29 -24.00 -3.36
CA ALA A 253 -10.87 -25.30 -3.72
C ALA A 253 -10.19 -25.95 -4.94
N GLU A 254 -9.63 -25.13 -5.86
CA GLU A 254 -8.80 -25.58 -6.99
C GLU A 254 -7.31 -25.76 -6.63
N GLY A 255 -6.96 -25.72 -5.33
CA GLY A 255 -5.57 -25.84 -4.86
C GLY A 255 -4.68 -24.63 -5.18
N ARG A 256 -5.28 -23.50 -5.58
CA ARG A 256 -4.59 -22.24 -5.86
C ARG A 256 -4.53 -21.36 -4.62
N GLN A 257 -3.48 -20.57 -4.54
CA GLN A 257 -3.22 -19.65 -3.43
C GLN A 257 -3.50 -18.21 -3.84
N SER A 258 -3.83 -17.37 -2.87
CA SER A 258 -4.30 -16.00 -3.09
C SER A 258 -3.55 -14.98 -2.23
N ILE A 259 -3.25 -13.82 -2.81
CA ILE A 259 -2.74 -12.66 -2.08
C ILE A 259 -3.84 -11.60 -2.03
N VAL A 260 -4.06 -11.01 -0.86
CA VAL A 260 -5.00 -9.91 -0.65
C VAL A 260 -4.23 -8.71 -0.15
N LEU A 261 -4.02 -7.74 -1.03
CA LEU A 261 -3.46 -6.44 -0.70
C LEU A 261 -4.58 -5.57 -0.14
N ILE A 262 -4.39 -5.10 1.10
CA ILE A 262 -5.29 -4.19 1.80
C ILE A 262 -4.42 -3.03 2.31
N PRO A 263 -4.85 -1.75 2.19
CA PRO A 263 -4.10 -0.65 2.76
C PRO A 263 -3.83 -0.87 4.24
N GLU A 264 -2.64 -0.51 4.70
CA GLU A 264 -2.20 -0.81 6.07
C GLU A 264 -3.18 -0.28 7.14
N ILE A 265 -3.73 0.91 6.90
CA ILE A 265 -4.73 1.57 7.76
C ILE A 265 -6.09 0.84 7.78
N ALA A 266 -6.39 0.03 6.75
CA ALA A 266 -7.63 -0.73 6.61
C ALA A 266 -7.46 -2.21 7.02
N LEU A 267 -6.24 -2.64 7.34
CA LEU A 267 -5.92 -3.97 7.87
C LEU A 267 -6.29 -4.09 9.36
N THR A 268 -7.54 -3.76 9.67
CA THR A 268 -8.06 -3.74 11.04
C THR A 268 -8.21 -5.16 11.60
N TYR A 269 -8.29 -5.27 12.92
CA TYR A 269 -8.59 -6.54 13.58
C TYR A 269 -9.90 -7.18 13.10
N GLN A 270 -10.90 -6.36 12.75
CA GLN A 270 -12.18 -6.83 12.20
C GLN A 270 -12.01 -7.50 10.84
N THR A 271 -11.25 -6.90 9.93
CA THR A 271 -10.92 -7.49 8.63
C THR A 271 -10.18 -8.81 8.82
N GLN A 272 -9.17 -8.85 9.70
CA GLN A 272 -8.41 -10.06 9.99
C GLN A 272 -9.30 -11.18 10.54
N ARG A 273 -10.19 -10.87 11.50
CA ARG A 273 -11.16 -11.83 12.03
C ARG A 273 -12.10 -12.36 10.97
N ARG A 274 -12.61 -11.52 10.07
CA ARG A 274 -13.49 -11.97 8.97
C ARG A 274 -12.82 -13.01 8.09
N PHE A 275 -11.61 -12.73 7.61
CA PHE A 275 -10.87 -13.71 6.80
C PHE A 275 -10.52 -14.98 7.59
N ARG A 276 -10.08 -14.85 8.85
CA ARG A 276 -9.80 -16.02 9.70
C ARG A 276 -11.04 -16.87 9.93
N SER A 277 -12.19 -16.24 10.10
CA SER A 277 -13.47 -16.94 10.26
C SER A 277 -13.80 -17.74 9.00
N ARG A 278 -13.57 -17.18 7.80
CA ARG A 278 -13.91 -17.84 6.53
C ARG A 278 -12.97 -19.00 6.14
N PHE A 279 -11.68 -18.89 6.45
CA PHE A 279 -10.63 -19.77 5.92
C PHE A 279 -9.80 -20.48 7.01
N GLY A 280 -10.11 -20.25 8.29
CA GLY A 280 -9.43 -20.88 9.43
C GLY A 280 -7.94 -20.60 9.47
N ASP A 281 -7.16 -21.64 9.78
CA ASP A 281 -5.71 -21.54 9.99
C ASP A 281 -4.88 -21.43 8.70
N ARG A 282 -5.52 -21.60 7.53
CA ARG A 282 -4.89 -21.47 6.21
C ARG A 282 -4.78 -20.02 5.72
N VAL A 283 -5.18 -19.04 6.53
CA VAL A 283 -4.88 -17.61 6.31
C VAL A 283 -3.68 -17.18 7.14
N SER A 284 -2.84 -16.30 6.60
CA SER A 284 -1.90 -15.49 7.38
C SER A 284 -2.02 -14.00 7.06
N VAL A 285 -1.52 -13.19 7.98
CA VAL A 285 -1.51 -11.73 7.91
C VAL A 285 -0.09 -11.23 8.10
N ILE A 286 0.33 -10.29 7.26
CA ILE A 286 1.54 -9.50 7.48
C ILE A 286 1.20 -8.02 7.62
N ASN A 287 1.92 -7.30 8.47
CA ASN A 287 1.79 -5.85 8.63
C ASN A 287 3.14 -5.18 8.93
N SER A 288 3.19 -3.85 8.87
CA SER A 288 4.42 -3.07 9.08
C SER A 288 5.02 -3.23 10.49
N ARG A 289 4.17 -3.47 11.50
CA ARG A 289 4.54 -3.57 12.92
C ARG A 289 5.21 -4.92 13.26
N MET A 290 5.13 -5.90 12.37
CA MET A 290 5.82 -7.18 12.53
C MET A 290 7.32 -7.02 12.29
N SER A 291 8.11 -7.70 13.13
CA SER A 291 9.55 -7.83 12.96
C SER A 291 9.88 -8.60 11.68
N ASP A 292 11.09 -8.39 11.15
CA ASP A 292 11.56 -9.10 9.95
C ASP A 292 11.52 -10.62 10.14
N GLY A 293 11.79 -11.13 11.34
CA GLY A 293 11.71 -12.55 11.67
C GLY A 293 10.27 -13.09 11.63
N GLU A 294 9.29 -12.32 12.12
CA GLU A 294 7.88 -12.74 12.04
C GLU A 294 7.36 -12.73 10.61
N LYS A 295 7.77 -11.75 9.79
CA LYS A 295 7.44 -11.72 8.35
C LYS A 295 8.07 -12.91 7.62
N TYR A 296 9.34 -13.21 7.92
CA TYR A 296 10.04 -14.37 7.40
C TYR A 296 9.30 -15.67 7.73
N ASP A 297 8.85 -15.84 8.98
CA ASP A 297 8.08 -17.02 9.39
C ASP A 297 6.78 -17.18 8.57
N GLN A 298 6.04 -16.08 8.30
CA GLN A 298 4.83 -16.16 7.48
C GLN A 298 5.12 -16.45 6.00
N PHE A 299 6.22 -15.92 5.47
CA PHE A 299 6.68 -16.24 4.11
C PHE A 299 7.13 -17.69 3.99
N GLU A 300 7.83 -18.24 4.99
CA GLU A 300 8.18 -19.67 5.00
C GLU A 300 6.95 -20.56 5.07
N ARG A 301 5.92 -20.18 5.85
CA ARG A 301 4.63 -20.90 5.85
C ARG A 301 3.96 -20.87 4.47
N ALA A 302 3.99 -19.72 3.79
CA ALA A 302 3.46 -19.59 2.43
C ALA A 302 4.21 -20.49 1.44
N ARG A 303 5.55 -20.45 1.49
CA ARG A 303 6.45 -21.22 0.63
C ARG A 303 6.26 -22.72 0.76
N ARG A 304 5.99 -23.19 1.99
CA ARG A 304 5.74 -24.61 2.28
C ARG A 304 4.29 -25.05 2.05
N GLY A 305 3.42 -24.14 1.60
CA GLY A 305 2.00 -24.46 1.37
C GLY A 305 1.18 -24.63 2.66
N HIS A 306 1.66 -24.15 3.82
CA HIS A 306 0.93 -24.22 5.08
C HIS A 306 -0.23 -23.21 5.16
N ILE A 307 -0.30 -22.26 4.22
CA ILE A 307 -1.38 -21.28 4.09
C ILE A 307 -1.75 -21.13 2.62
N ASP A 308 -3.01 -20.77 2.37
CA ASP A 308 -3.54 -20.52 1.03
C ASP A 308 -3.74 -19.04 0.75
N VAL A 309 -3.87 -18.25 1.81
CA VAL A 309 -4.23 -16.84 1.69
C VAL A 309 -3.28 -16.01 2.53
N MET A 310 -2.64 -15.03 1.89
CA MET A 310 -1.88 -13.99 2.58
C MET A 310 -2.59 -12.66 2.48
N ILE A 311 -2.76 -11.99 3.61
CA ILE A 311 -3.36 -10.66 3.69
C ILE A 311 -2.31 -9.69 4.19
N GLY A 312 -2.18 -8.53 3.55
CA GLY A 312 -1.27 -7.51 4.06
C GLY A 312 -1.21 -6.25 3.22
N PRO A 313 -0.32 -5.31 3.60
CA PRO A 313 -0.08 -4.11 2.83
C PRO A 313 0.70 -4.43 1.55
N ARG A 314 1.19 -3.39 0.86
CA ARG A 314 1.97 -3.51 -0.39
C ARG A 314 3.04 -4.62 -0.41
N SER A 315 3.75 -4.85 0.69
CA SER A 315 4.82 -5.87 0.75
C SER A 315 4.32 -7.31 0.65
N ALA A 316 3.02 -7.56 0.89
CA ALA A 316 2.42 -8.89 0.75
C ALA A 316 2.41 -9.36 -0.72
N VAL A 317 2.57 -8.44 -1.67
CA VAL A 317 2.67 -8.76 -3.10
C VAL A 317 3.86 -9.65 -3.43
N PHE A 318 4.82 -9.84 -2.51
CA PHE A 318 6.00 -10.70 -2.68
C PHE A 318 5.89 -12.05 -1.96
N THR A 319 4.73 -12.39 -1.39
CA THR A 319 4.52 -13.65 -0.67
C THR A 319 4.87 -14.85 -1.55
N PRO A 320 5.81 -15.73 -1.16
CA PRO A 320 6.33 -16.80 -2.01
C PRO A 320 5.36 -18.00 -2.07
N PHE A 321 4.26 -17.87 -2.82
CA PHE A 321 3.29 -18.94 -3.01
C PHE A 321 3.67 -19.86 -4.18
N PRO A 322 3.76 -21.19 -3.99
CA PRO A 322 3.99 -22.15 -5.09
C PRO A 322 2.92 -22.10 -6.17
N ASN A 323 1.65 -21.98 -5.79
CA ASN A 323 0.51 -22.09 -6.70
C ASN A 323 -0.33 -20.81 -6.71
N LEU A 324 0.32 -19.65 -6.82
CA LEU A 324 -0.38 -18.36 -6.86
C LEU A 324 -1.33 -18.29 -8.06
N GLY A 325 -2.63 -18.17 -7.79
CA GLY A 325 -3.67 -18.09 -8.83
C GLY A 325 -4.43 -16.76 -8.85
N LEU A 326 -4.45 -16.04 -7.72
CA LEU A 326 -5.27 -14.84 -7.57
C LEU A 326 -4.55 -13.78 -6.74
N ILE A 327 -4.57 -12.54 -7.20
CA ILE A 327 -4.16 -11.38 -6.40
C ILE A 327 -5.33 -10.39 -6.35
N VAL A 328 -5.79 -10.07 -5.16
CA VAL A 328 -6.81 -9.05 -4.91
C VAL A 328 -6.12 -7.79 -4.41
N VAL A 329 -6.45 -6.64 -4.97
CA VAL A 329 -6.01 -5.33 -4.51
C VAL A 329 -7.25 -4.54 -4.11
N ASP A 330 -7.55 -4.49 -2.80
CA ASP A 330 -8.66 -3.71 -2.28
C ASP A 330 -8.27 -2.24 -2.14
N GLU A 331 -9.26 -1.35 -2.31
CA GLU A 331 -9.07 0.10 -2.35
C GLU A 331 -7.92 0.50 -3.30
N GLU A 332 -7.94 0.00 -4.54
CA GLU A 332 -6.80 0.06 -5.48
C GLU A 332 -6.27 1.49 -5.76
N HIS A 333 -7.13 2.50 -5.59
CA HIS A 333 -6.79 3.92 -5.71
C HIS A 333 -5.89 4.45 -4.59
N GLU A 334 -5.68 3.68 -3.51
CA GLU A 334 -5.00 4.16 -2.32
C GLU A 334 -3.51 4.45 -2.59
N PRO A 335 -3.02 5.70 -2.34
CA PRO A 335 -1.63 6.06 -2.58
C PRO A 335 -0.60 5.23 -1.81
N SER A 336 -0.98 4.62 -0.68
CA SER A 336 -0.08 3.79 0.13
C SER A 336 0.51 2.59 -0.62
N TYR A 337 -0.09 2.18 -1.74
CA TYR A 337 0.43 1.15 -2.61
C TYR A 337 1.69 1.55 -3.40
N LYS A 338 2.01 2.84 -3.47
CA LYS A 338 3.29 3.32 -4.01
C LYS A 338 4.36 3.31 -2.92
N SER A 339 5.47 2.63 -3.19
CA SER A 339 6.64 2.60 -2.32
C SER A 339 7.43 3.91 -2.41
N GLU A 340 7.82 4.45 -1.25
CA GLU A 340 8.75 5.58 -1.14
C GLU A 340 10.22 5.14 -1.13
N GLN A 341 10.47 3.84 -0.90
CA GLN A 341 11.81 3.25 -0.92
C GLN A 341 12.14 2.78 -2.33
N VAL A 342 13.40 2.92 -2.75
CA VAL A 342 13.90 2.44 -4.04
C VAL A 342 13.99 0.91 -4.04
N PRO A 343 13.51 0.20 -5.09
CA PRO A 343 12.77 0.73 -6.25
C PRO A 343 11.39 1.28 -5.85
N ARG A 344 11.05 2.50 -6.30
CA ARG A 344 9.78 3.18 -5.97
C ARG A 344 8.61 2.58 -6.76
N TYR A 345 8.30 1.31 -6.51
CA TYR A 345 7.29 0.55 -7.24
C TYR A 345 5.87 0.89 -6.80
N HIS A 346 4.89 0.67 -7.68
CA HIS A 346 3.48 0.66 -7.32
C HIS A 346 2.99 -0.78 -7.20
N ALA A 347 2.47 -1.18 -6.03
CA ALA A 347 2.11 -2.57 -5.73
C ALA A 347 1.07 -3.16 -6.69
N ARG A 348 0.13 -2.34 -7.18
CA ARG A 348 -0.81 -2.72 -8.25
C ARG A 348 -0.09 -3.17 -9.52
N ASP A 349 0.89 -2.41 -9.99
CA ASP A 349 1.60 -2.72 -11.23
C ASP A 349 2.45 -3.98 -11.06
N VAL A 350 3.06 -4.14 -9.88
CA VAL A 350 3.77 -5.37 -9.48
C VAL A 350 2.81 -6.56 -9.41
N ALA A 351 1.60 -6.39 -8.87
CA ALA A 351 0.59 -7.44 -8.80
C ALA A 351 0.16 -7.91 -10.19
N VAL A 352 -0.09 -6.99 -11.12
CA VAL A 352 -0.42 -7.31 -12.52
C VAL A 352 0.72 -8.10 -13.15
N ARG A 353 1.96 -7.60 -13.05
CA ARG A 353 3.13 -8.30 -13.61
C ARG A 353 3.32 -9.69 -12.99
N ARG A 354 3.14 -9.80 -11.68
CA ARG A 354 3.31 -11.06 -10.96
C ARG A 354 2.25 -12.09 -11.35
N ALA A 355 1.00 -11.67 -11.52
CA ALA A 355 -0.06 -12.54 -12.00
C ALA A 355 0.20 -13.02 -13.44
N GLU A 356 0.70 -12.15 -14.32
CA GLU A 356 1.10 -12.54 -15.69
C GLU A 356 2.17 -13.64 -15.66
N MET A 357 3.20 -13.49 -14.82
CA MET A 357 4.31 -14.45 -14.70
C MET A 357 3.84 -15.83 -14.21
N CYS A 358 2.86 -15.89 -13.31
CA CYS A 358 2.36 -17.16 -12.74
C CYS A 358 1.07 -17.67 -13.39
N GLY A 359 0.59 -17.04 -14.47
CA GLY A 359 -0.70 -17.36 -15.10
C GLY A 359 -1.93 -17.11 -14.20
N GLY A 360 -1.79 -16.25 -13.20
CA GLY A 360 -2.85 -15.86 -12.27
C GLY A 360 -3.80 -14.79 -12.81
N CYS A 361 -4.71 -14.31 -11.97
CA CYS A 361 -5.61 -13.20 -12.27
C CYS A 361 -5.48 -12.11 -11.19
N VAL A 362 -5.67 -10.84 -11.57
CA VAL A 362 -5.71 -9.70 -10.64
C VAL A 362 -7.12 -9.13 -10.57
N ILE A 363 -7.62 -8.95 -9.35
CA ILE A 363 -8.87 -8.24 -9.06
C ILE A 363 -8.53 -6.92 -8.39
N LEU A 364 -8.93 -5.82 -9.00
CA LEU A 364 -8.78 -4.46 -8.48
C LEU A 364 -10.13 -4.00 -7.97
N GLY A 365 -10.19 -3.65 -6.70
CA GLY A 365 -11.41 -3.31 -6.01
C GLY A 365 -11.48 -1.85 -5.64
N SER A 366 -12.53 -1.12 -6.05
CA SER A 366 -12.70 0.26 -5.60
C SER A 366 -14.14 0.78 -5.74
N ALA A 367 -14.53 1.67 -4.83
CA ALA A 367 -15.71 2.52 -4.99
C ALA A 367 -15.42 3.81 -5.77
N THR A 368 -14.15 4.20 -5.84
CA THR A 368 -13.67 5.41 -6.49
C THR A 368 -12.37 5.08 -7.22
N PRO A 369 -12.44 4.31 -8.33
CA PRO A 369 -11.25 3.81 -9.02
C PRO A 369 -10.25 4.92 -9.33
N SER A 370 -8.97 4.59 -9.41
CA SER A 370 -7.97 5.51 -9.94
C SER A 370 -8.25 5.78 -11.42
N VAL A 371 -7.97 7.00 -11.86
CA VAL A 371 -8.12 7.39 -13.28
C VAL A 371 -7.30 6.45 -14.19
N ASP A 372 -6.15 5.96 -13.69
CA ASP A 372 -5.30 5.00 -14.38
C ASP A 372 -5.99 3.64 -14.62
N SER A 373 -6.51 3.02 -13.56
CA SER A 373 -7.18 1.71 -13.68
C SER A 373 -8.48 1.82 -14.46
N TYR A 374 -9.24 2.91 -14.28
CA TYR A 374 -10.47 3.11 -15.02
C TYR A 374 -10.21 3.37 -16.50
N SER A 375 -9.18 4.16 -16.86
CA SER A 375 -8.78 4.34 -18.27
C SER A 375 -8.39 3.01 -18.93
N LYS A 376 -7.59 2.18 -18.25
CA LYS A 376 -7.26 0.83 -18.77
C LYS A 376 -8.49 -0.04 -18.96
N ALA A 377 -9.50 0.11 -18.11
CA ALA A 377 -10.76 -0.62 -18.25
C ALA A 377 -11.61 -0.09 -19.42
N GLN A 378 -11.65 1.23 -19.62
CA GLN A 378 -12.31 1.85 -20.78
C GLN A 378 -11.63 1.45 -22.10
N ASP A 379 -10.30 1.30 -22.09
CA ASP A 379 -9.52 0.86 -23.26
C ASP A 379 -9.57 -0.67 -23.49
N GLY A 380 -10.31 -1.42 -22.67
CA GLY A 380 -10.42 -2.89 -22.77
C GLY A 380 -9.20 -3.69 -22.31
N ARG A 381 -8.14 -3.02 -21.83
CA ARG A 381 -6.95 -3.66 -21.23
C ARG A 381 -7.30 -4.35 -19.91
N TYR A 382 -8.20 -3.74 -19.13
CA TYR A 382 -8.83 -4.37 -17.97
C TYR A 382 -10.30 -4.66 -18.27
N ARG A 383 -10.87 -5.67 -17.61
CA ARG A 383 -12.32 -5.90 -17.61
C ARG A 383 -12.98 -5.03 -16.55
N LEU A 384 -14.07 -4.33 -16.88
CA LEU A 384 -14.85 -3.55 -15.91
C LEU A 384 -16.09 -4.33 -15.47
N LEU A 385 -16.29 -4.48 -14.17
CA LEU A 385 -17.53 -5.00 -13.59
C LEU A 385 -18.07 -3.99 -12.57
N GLU A 386 -19.34 -3.63 -12.69
CA GLU A 386 -19.95 -2.57 -11.88
C GLU A 386 -20.95 -3.11 -10.85
N MET A 387 -20.83 -2.62 -9.61
CA MET A 387 -21.77 -2.91 -8.52
C MET A 387 -22.37 -1.59 -8.01
N ARG A 388 -23.46 -1.16 -8.63
CA ARG A 388 -24.05 0.18 -8.44
C ARG A 388 -24.88 0.33 -7.16
N GLU A 389 -25.35 -0.77 -6.59
CA GLU A 389 -26.24 -0.74 -5.41
C GLU A 389 -25.51 -1.14 -4.12
N ARG A 390 -25.94 -0.55 -3.00
CA ARG A 390 -25.54 -1.02 -1.66
C ARG A 390 -26.22 -2.35 -1.35
N VAL A 391 -25.59 -3.15 -0.48
CA VAL A 391 -26.23 -4.37 0.04
C VAL A 391 -27.60 -4.02 0.65
N ALA A 392 -28.62 -4.82 0.32
CA ALA A 392 -30.01 -4.61 0.70
C ALA A 392 -30.64 -3.29 0.19
N ARG A 393 -30.13 -2.73 -0.93
CA ARG A 393 -30.68 -1.53 -1.60
C ARG A 393 -30.83 -0.30 -0.68
N ARG A 394 -29.97 -0.17 0.33
CA ARG A 394 -30.00 0.98 1.23
C ARG A 394 -29.73 2.28 0.46
N PRO A 395 -30.48 3.37 0.71
CA PRO A 395 -30.29 4.62 -0.01
C PRO A 395 -28.90 5.22 0.27
N LEU A 396 -28.38 5.96 -0.72
CA LEU A 396 -27.22 6.81 -0.52
C LEU A 396 -27.60 7.98 0.40
N PRO A 397 -26.66 8.49 1.20
CA PRO A 397 -26.93 9.62 2.08
C PRO A 397 -27.26 10.88 1.26
N LYS A 398 -28.12 11.72 1.82
CA LYS A 398 -28.44 13.01 1.21
C LYS A 398 -27.27 13.97 1.38
N VAL A 399 -26.73 14.48 0.27
CA VAL A 399 -25.57 15.37 0.27
C VAL A 399 -26.01 16.81 0.00
N TYR A 400 -25.56 17.73 0.84
CA TYR A 400 -25.71 19.17 0.68
C TYR A 400 -24.34 19.78 0.39
N THR A 401 -24.24 20.66 -0.60
CA THR A 401 -23.03 21.41 -0.90
C THR A 401 -23.25 22.87 -0.53
N GLU A 402 -22.55 23.35 0.49
CA GLU A 402 -22.69 24.70 1.02
C GLU A 402 -21.59 25.61 0.45
N ASP A 403 -22.02 26.73 -0.12
CA ASP A 403 -21.14 27.77 -0.64
C ASP A 403 -20.69 28.72 0.48
N MET A 404 -19.45 28.55 0.92
CA MET A 404 -18.87 29.37 1.98
C MET A 404 -18.66 30.83 1.56
N ARG A 405 -18.74 31.16 0.25
CA ARG A 405 -18.75 32.55 -0.22
C ARG A 405 -20.06 33.24 0.16
N GLN A 406 -21.19 32.55 -0.02
CA GLN A 406 -22.51 33.07 0.32
C GLN A 406 -22.68 33.20 1.84
N GLU A 407 -22.18 32.23 2.62
CA GLU A 407 -22.12 32.33 4.08
C GLU A 407 -21.36 33.57 4.53
N LEU A 408 -20.18 33.82 3.93
CA LEU A 408 -19.36 34.99 4.25
C LEU A 408 -20.04 36.30 3.87
N GLN A 409 -20.68 36.36 2.69
CA GLN A 409 -21.47 37.51 2.25
C GLN A 409 -22.65 37.79 3.19
N ALA A 410 -23.30 36.74 3.66
CA ALA A 410 -24.38 36.82 4.65
C ALA A 410 -23.89 37.05 6.09
N GLY A 411 -22.59 37.34 6.29
CA GLY A 411 -22.00 37.71 7.57
C GLY A 411 -21.49 36.55 8.42
N ASN A 412 -21.65 35.29 7.99
CA ASN A 412 -21.13 34.14 8.72
C ASN A 412 -19.61 33.98 8.50
N ARG A 413 -18.85 34.18 9.57
CA ARG A 413 -17.38 34.03 9.60
C ARG A 413 -16.91 32.76 10.33
N SER A 414 -17.84 31.90 10.72
CA SER A 414 -17.55 30.63 11.41
C SER A 414 -16.89 29.62 10.47
N ILE A 415 -16.28 28.60 11.08
CA ILE A 415 -15.81 27.39 10.38
C ILE A 415 -17.01 26.56 9.89
N LEU A 416 -18.18 26.69 10.54
CA LEU A 416 -19.40 25.97 10.18
C LEU A 416 -20.34 26.88 9.38
N SER A 417 -20.85 26.35 8.27
CA SER A 417 -22.07 26.83 7.62
C SER A 417 -23.25 26.70 8.58
N ARG A 418 -24.29 27.50 8.38
CA ARG A 418 -25.51 27.43 9.19
C ARG A 418 -26.12 26.04 9.10
N ARG A 419 -26.24 25.50 7.89
CA ARG A 419 -26.76 24.15 7.67
C ARG A 419 -25.97 23.08 8.44
N LEU A 420 -24.63 23.11 8.42
CA LEU A 420 -23.86 22.13 9.16
C LEU A 420 -24.10 22.27 10.67
N ARG A 421 -24.12 23.49 11.21
CA ARG A 421 -24.43 23.74 12.62
C ARG A 421 -25.80 23.16 12.99
N ASP A 422 -26.84 23.53 12.26
CA ASP A 422 -28.22 23.10 12.54
C ASP A 422 -28.35 21.57 12.51
N ARG A 423 -27.69 20.92 11.54
CA ARG A 423 -27.66 19.45 11.47
C ARG A 423 -26.88 18.81 12.60
N MET A 424 -25.80 19.43 13.06
CA MET A 424 -25.06 18.92 14.21
C MET A 424 -25.91 18.96 15.48
N GLU A 425 -26.61 20.08 15.72
CA GLU A 425 -27.52 20.22 16.86
C GLU A 425 -28.63 19.16 16.86
N ASP A 426 -29.31 18.98 15.72
CA ASP A 426 -30.34 17.94 15.55
C ASP A 426 -29.81 16.51 15.81
N ARG A 427 -28.54 16.21 15.52
CA ARG A 427 -27.94 14.90 15.82
C ARG A 427 -27.59 14.73 17.29
N LEU A 428 -27.06 15.77 17.92
CA LEU A 428 -26.73 15.76 19.34
C LEU A 428 -28.00 15.59 20.19
N GLU A 429 -29.10 16.26 19.84
CA GLU A 429 -30.41 16.09 20.51
C GLU A 429 -30.96 14.66 20.41
N ARG A 430 -30.67 13.97 19.30
CA ARG A 430 -31.11 12.59 19.05
C ARG A 430 -30.15 11.52 19.57
N GLY A 431 -29.04 11.91 20.20
CA GLY A 431 -27.99 10.99 20.63
C GLY A 431 -27.32 10.23 19.47
N GLU A 432 -27.24 10.85 18.29
CA GLU A 432 -26.60 10.28 17.11
C GLU A 432 -25.16 10.80 16.95
N GLN A 433 -24.31 10.04 16.26
CA GLN A 433 -22.90 10.38 16.11
C GLN A 433 -22.61 11.19 14.84
N ILE A 434 -21.62 12.07 14.96
CA ILE A 434 -21.19 13.01 13.91
C ILE A 434 -19.72 12.77 13.59
N MET A 435 -19.38 12.81 12.31
CA MET A 435 -17.98 12.83 11.86
C MET A 435 -17.65 14.15 11.16
N LEU A 436 -16.59 14.83 11.60
CA LEU A 436 -16.10 16.05 10.98
C LEU A 436 -14.76 15.80 10.29
N PHE A 437 -14.75 15.94 8.97
CA PHE A 437 -13.61 15.67 8.12
C PHE A 437 -12.89 16.95 7.70
N LEU A 438 -11.57 16.97 7.90
CA LEU A 438 -10.67 18.02 7.46
C LEU A 438 -9.42 17.43 6.79
N ASN A 439 -9.25 17.65 5.49
CA ASN A 439 -8.07 17.16 4.77
C ASN A 439 -6.87 18.12 4.89
N ARG A 440 -6.21 18.14 6.04
CA ARG A 440 -4.98 18.92 6.26
C ARG A 440 -3.74 18.01 6.31
N ARG A 441 -2.94 17.99 5.25
CA ARG A 441 -1.56 17.47 5.26
C ARG A 441 -0.63 18.56 4.68
N GLY A 442 0.37 19.00 5.43
CA GLY A 442 1.45 19.88 4.95
C GLY A 442 1.42 21.34 5.45
N MET A 443 2.58 22.00 5.32
CA MET A 443 2.91 23.33 5.87
C MET A 443 2.68 24.51 4.91
N ALA A 444 2.57 24.28 3.60
CA ALA A 444 2.35 25.33 2.60
C ALA A 444 0.87 25.38 2.22
N GLY A 445 0.17 26.45 2.62
CA GLY A 445 -1.23 26.66 2.26
C GLY A 445 -1.35 27.27 0.87
N SER A 446 -2.20 26.70 0.02
CA SER A 446 -2.65 27.34 -1.22
C SER A 446 -3.40 28.63 -0.91
N VAL A 447 -3.20 29.65 -1.74
CA VAL A 447 -3.84 30.96 -1.57
C VAL A 447 -5.12 31.02 -2.39
N ILE A 448 -6.24 31.33 -1.72
CA ILE A 448 -7.58 31.38 -2.31
C ILE A 448 -8.21 32.76 -1.99
N CYS A 449 -8.97 33.30 -2.94
CA CYS A 449 -9.84 34.44 -2.66
C CYS A 449 -11.13 33.96 -1.96
N ARG A 450 -11.43 34.46 -0.77
CA ARG A 450 -12.62 34.06 -0.01
C ARG A 450 -13.93 34.63 -0.56
N THR A 451 -13.84 35.64 -1.44
CA THR A 451 -15.01 36.26 -2.07
C THR A 451 -15.46 35.52 -3.32
N CYS A 452 -14.55 35.22 -4.26
CA CYS A 452 -14.91 34.50 -5.49
C CYS A 452 -14.59 33.01 -5.46
N GLY A 453 -13.82 32.55 -4.47
CA GLY A 453 -13.42 31.15 -4.29
C GLY A 453 -12.28 30.68 -5.19
N LYS A 454 -11.80 31.51 -6.13
CA LYS A 454 -10.76 31.10 -7.07
C LYS A 454 -9.38 31.07 -6.40
N PRO A 455 -8.58 30.00 -6.61
CA PRO A 455 -7.17 29.96 -6.20
C PRO A 455 -6.31 30.85 -7.09
N ILE A 456 -5.18 31.32 -6.57
CA ILE A 456 -4.15 31.95 -7.39
C ILE A 456 -3.34 30.84 -8.08
N ARG A 457 -3.41 30.77 -9.42
CA ARG A 457 -2.81 29.69 -10.23
C ARG A 457 -1.52 30.13 -10.93
N CYS A 458 -0.67 29.15 -11.22
CA CYS A 458 0.48 29.32 -12.12
C CYS A 458 0.01 29.48 -13.56
N PRO A 459 0.49 30.49 -14.32
CA PRO A 459 0.13 30.69 -15.72
C PRO A 459 0.66 29.59 -16.65
N HIS A 460 1.67 28.82 -16.20
CA HIS A 460 2.33 27.79 -17.03
C HIS A 460 1.88 26.36 -16.75
N CYS A 461 1.27 26.09 -15.59
CA CYS A 461 1.10 24.71 -15.10
C CYS A 461 -0.31 24.37 -14.64
N ALA A 462 -1.22 25.35 -14.60
CA ALA A 462 -2.59 25.20 -14.10
C ALA A 462 -2.72 24.66 -12.65
N VAL A 463 -1.62 24.57 -11.89
CA VAL A 463 -1.60 24.26 -10.46
C VAL A 463 -1.70 25.53 -9.61
N SER A 464 -2.20 25.40 -8.39
CA SER A 464 -2.25 26.50 -7.42
C SER A 464 -0.86 26.87 -6.93
N LEU A 465 -0.62 28.17 -6.70
CA LEU A 465 0.62 28.67 -6.13
C LEU A 465 0.64 28.49 -4.61
N SER A 466 1.81 28.14 -4.08
CA SER A 466 2.08 28.04 -2.65
C SER A 466 2.68 29.33 -2.13
N MET A 467 2.18 29.83 -1.00
CA MET A 467 2.76 31.01 -0.35
C MET A 467 3.88 30.62 0.60
N HIS A 468 5.04 31.23 0.41
CA HIS A 468 6.21 31.12 1.28
C HIS A 468 6.17 32.16 2.40
N ARG A 469 7.05 32.02 3.40
CA ARG A 469 7.06 32.87 4.61
C ARG A 469 7.40 34.34 4.32
N ASP A 470 8.14 34.58 3.25
CA ASP A 470 8.53 35.88 2.72
C ASP A 470 7.40 36.59 1.94
N GLY A 471 6.24 35.94 1.79
CA GLY A 471 5.10 36.48 1.04
C GLY A 471 5.16 36.20 -0.47
N THR A 472 6.18 35.49 -0.95
CA THR A 472 6.30 35.09 -2.35
C THR A 472 5.39 33.90 -2.66
N LEU A 473 4.68 33.96 -3.79
CA LEU A 473 3.94 32.85 -4.36
C LEU A 473 4.85 32.06 -5.30
N VAL A 474 4.94 30.75 -5.09
CA VAL A 474 5.85 29.87 -5.84
C VAL A 474 5.07 28.69 -6.42
N CYS A 475 5.28 28.44 -7.71
CA CYS A 475 4.91 27.19 -8.36
C CYS A 475 6.03 26.19 -8.16
N HIS A 476 5.81 25.15 -7.35
CA HIS A 476 6.82 24.11 -7.16
C HIS A 476 6.98 23.21 -8.39
N TYR A 477 6.05 23.25 -9.36
CA TYR A 477 6.14 22.42 -10.56
C TYR A 477 7.17 22.96 -11.56
N CYS A 478 7.03 24.23 -11.97
CA CYS A 478 7.93 24.86 -12.95
C CYS A 478 8.88 25.92 -12.38
N GLY A 479 8.79 26.21 -11.08
CA GLY A 479 9.62 27.24 -10.43
C GLY A 479 9.14 28.68 -10.63
N TYR A 480 7.97 28.92 -11.24
CA TYR A 480 7.41 30.28 -11.39
C TYR A 480 7.24 30.98 -10.04
N ARG A 481 7.68 32.24 -9.94
CA ARG A 481 7.61 33.05 -8.72
C ARG A 481 6.91 34.38 -9.01
N THR A 482 6.07 34.83 -8.07
CA THR A 482 5.43 36.15 -8.12
C THR A 482 5.11 36.65 -6.71
N ALA A 483 4.97 37.95 -6.52
CA ALA A 483 4.53 38.49 -5.24
C ALA A 483 3.05 38.15 -4.99
N ALA A 484 2.64 37.98 -3.73
CA ALA A 484 1.22 37.83 -3.40
C ALA A 484 0.45 39.10 -3.80
N PRO A 485 -0.58 39.01 -4.65
CA PRO A 485 -1.31 40.20 -5.08
C PRO A 485 -2.12 40.79 -3.92
N LYS A 486 -2.20 42.12 -3.84
CA LYS A 486 -2.99 42.82 -2.81
C LYS A 486 -4.50 42.65 -3.01
N ALA A 487 -4.93 42.41 -4.26
CA ALA A 487 -6.31 42.22 -4.66
C ALA A 487 -6.44 40.99 -5.57
N CYS A 488 -7.58 40.32 -5.53
CA CYS A 488 -7.85 39.15 -6.37
C CYS A 488 -7.79 39.54 -7.86
N PRO A 489 -6.99 38.88 -8.70
CA PRO A 489 -6.89 39.20 -10.13
C PRO A 489 -8.19 38.88 -10.89
N VAL A 490 -9.13 38.16 -10.28
CA VAL A 490 -10.39 37.75 -10.92
C VAL A 490 -11.58 38.61 -10.50
N CYS A 491 -11.64 39.08 -9.25
CA CYS A 491 -12.78 39.85 -8.75
C CYS A 491 -12.43 41.13 -7.99
N GLY A 492 -11.14 41.50 -7.90
CA GLY A 492 -10.68 42.72 -7.21
C GLY A 492 -10.74 42.67 -5.68
N SER A 493 -11.27 41.62 -5.06
CA SER A 493 -11.40 41.54 -3.60
C SER A 493 -10.04 41.48 -2.87
N PRO A 494 -9.86 42.21 -1.76
CA PRO A 494 -8.65 42.12 -0.93
C PRO A 494 -8.62 40.87 -0.03
N GLN A 495 -9.71 40.07 0.01
CA GLN A 495 -9.84 38.91 0.90
C GLN A 495 -9.12 37.68 0.36
N ILE A 496 -7.80 37.79 0.19
CA ILE A 496 -6.93 36.71 -0.26
C ILE A 496 -6.25 36.08 0.94
N GLY A 497 -6.36 34.75 1.07
CA GLY A 497 -5.63 34.03 2.10
C GLY A 497 -6.01 32.56 2.22
N GLY A 498 -5.11 31.75 2.77
CA GLY A 498 -5.37 30.33 2.99
C GLY A 498 -6.42 30.06 4.09
N PHE A 499 -7.00 28.86 4.06
CA PHE A 499 -7.76 28.30 5.17
C PHE A 499 -6.78 27.88 6.29
N ARG A 500 -6.81 28.55 7.44
CA ARG A 500 -5.79 28.43 8.50
C ARG A 500 -6.20 27.54 9.69
N ALA A 501 -7.40 26.96 9.68
CA ALA A 501 -7.86 26.10 10.76
C ALA A 501 -7.33 24.66 10.58
N GLY A 502 -6.68 24.13 11.62
CA GLY A 502 -6.32 22.72 11.73
C GLY A 502 -7.29 21.95 12.61
N THR A 503 -7.13 20.63 12.67
CA THR A 503 -7.95 19.74 13.51
C THR A 503 -8.01 20.19 14.97
N GLN A 504 -6.91 20.67 15.55
CA GLN A 504 -6.88 21.25 16.90
C GLN A 504 -7.76 22.51 17.05
N LYS A 505 -7.68 23.44 16.08
CA LYS A 505 -8.51 24.66 16.12
C LYS A 505 -9.99 24.35 15.93
N VAL A 506 -10.29 23.35 15.10
CA VAL A 506 -11.65 22.82 14.93
C VAL A 506 -12.12 22.21 16.25
N GLU A 507 -11.34 21.35 16.90
CA GLU A 507 -11.67 20.76 18.20
C GLU A 507 -11.97 21.83 19.25
N SER A 508 -11.10 22.84 19.40
CA SER A 508 -11.35 23.94 20.34
C SER A 508 -12.59 24.76 19.99
N TYR A 509 -12.90 24.92 18.70
CA TYR A 509 -14.12 25.60 18.27
C TYR A 509 -15.37 24.78 18.62
N ILE A 510 -15.38 23.48 18.28
CA ILE A 510 -16.52 22.58 18.54
C ILE A 510 -16.79 22.44 20.04
N ARG A 511 -15.76 22.30 20.89
CA ARG A 511 -15.94 22.21 22.35
C ARG A 511 -16.52 23.49 22.97
N ARG A 512 -16.30 24.66 22.34
CA ARG A 512 -16.91 25.92 22.80
C ARG A 512 -18.34 26.06 22.33
N GLU A 513 -18.63 25.62 21.10
CA GLU A 513 -19.96 25.71 20.51
C GLU A 513 -20.94 24.68 21.11
N PHE A 514 -20.45 23.46 21.36
CA PHE A 514 -21.22 22.32 21.88
C PHE A 514 -20.54 21.76 23.15
N PRO A 515 -20.57 22.48 24.28
CA PRO A 515 -19.87 22.09 25.51
C PRO A 515 -20.37 20.76 26.11
N GLN A 516 -21.59 20.35 25.79
CA GLN A 516 -22.22 19.11 26.24
C GLN A 516 -21.78 17.86 25.45
N ALA A 517 -21.16 18.04 24.28
CA ALA A 517 -20.82 16.92 23.39
C ALA A 517 -19.44 16.32 23.70
N GLY A 518 -19.35 15.00 23.74
CA GLY A 518 -18.09 14.26 23.76
C GLY A 518 -17.36 14.38 22.43
N VAL A 519 -16.14 14.93 22.44
CA VAL A 519 -15.34 15.17 21.23
C VAL A 519 -14.06 14.34 21.25
N LEU A 520 -13.86 13.53 20.20
CA LEU A 520 -12.60 12.83 19.93
C LEU A 520 -11.91 13.45 18.70
N ARG A 521 -10.58 13.56 18.76
CA ARG A 521 -9.75 13.97 17.63
C ARG A 521 -8.86 12.82 17.16
N MET A 522 -8.84 12.59 15.85
CA MET A 522 -8.01 11.59 15.20
C MET A 522 -7.19 12.18 14.05
N ASP A 523 -5.92 12.43 14.35
CA ASP A 523 -4.88 12.82 13.41
C ASP A 523 -3.51 12.22 13.79
N TYR A 524 -2.51 12.51 12.97
CA TYR A 524 -1.15 11.98 13.14
C TYR A 524 -0.56 12.26 14.53
N ASP A 525 -0.88 13.40 15.15
CA ASP A 525 -0.33 13.76 16.45
C ASP A 525 -0.98 12.98 17.59
N THR A 526 -2.27 12.66 17.46
CA THR A 526 -3.02 11.87 18.45
C THR A 526 -2.78 10.36 18.37
N THR A 527 -2.21 9.85 17.27
CA THR A 527 -2.06 8.40 17.03
C THR A 527 -0.60 7.94 17.02
N ARG A 528 0.28 8.57 17.82
CA ARG A 528 1.72 8.28 17.82
C ARG A 528 2.10 6.99 18.55
N LYS A 529 1.39 6.60 19.63
CA LYS A 529 1.75 5.41 20.41
C LYS A 529 1.01 4.16 19.94
N LYS A 530 1.56 3.00 20.27
CA LYS A 530 0.99 1.69 19.94
C LYS A 530 -0.38 1.54 20.63
N GLY A 531 -1.42 1.29 19.83
CA GLY A 531 -2.79 1.07 20.31
C GLY A 531 -3.67 2.33 20.39
N ASP A 532 -3.13 3.55 20.27
CA ASP A 532 -3.92 4.80 20.34
C ASP A 532 -5.00 4.85 19.25
N TYR A 533 -4.64 4.39 18.06
CA TYR A 533 -5.54 4.27 16.92
C TYR A 533 -6.77 3.39 17.24
N GLU A 534 -6.53 2.20 17.79
CA GLU A 534 -7.57 1.22 18.12
C GLU A 534 -8.42 1.70 19.30
N LYS A 535 -7.82 2.39 20.28
CA LYS A 535 -8.52 2.99 21.42
C LYS A 535 -9.52 4.05 20.97
N ILE A 536 -9.12 5.03 20.17
CA ILE A 536 -10.02 6.10 19.70
C ILE A 536 -11.21 5.52 18.93
N LEU A 537 -10.95 4.59 18.02
CA LEU A 537 -12.01 3.97 17.21
C LEU A 537 -12.93 3.08 18.03
N SER A 538 -12.41 2.33 19.00
CA SER A 538 -13.22 1.49 19.88
C SER A 538 -14.06 2.31 20.86
N SER A 539 -13.54 3.44 21.36
CA SER A 539 -14.32 4.39 22.16
C SER A 539 -15.45 5.02 21.33
N PHE A 540 -15.16 5.48 20.12
CA PHE A 540 -16.18 6.02 19.24
C PHE A 540 -17.22 4.96 18.83
N ALA A 541 -16.80 3.73 18.51
CA ALA A 541 -17.71 2.62 18.20
C ALA A 541 -18.62 2.24 19.38
N ARG A 542 -18.14 2.39 20.62
CA ARG A 542 -18.91 2.17 21.86
C ARG A 542 -19.77 3.38 22.24
N GLN A 543 -19.84 4.41 21.40
CA GLN A 543 -20.62 5.63 21.62
C GLN A 543 -20.20 6.40 22.89
N GLU A 544 -18.91 6.31 23.28
CA GLU A 544 -18.34 7.10 24.39
C GLU A 544 -18.10 8.57 24.01
N ALA A 545 -18.34 8.94 22.75
CA ALA A 545 -18.23 10.29 22.23
C ALA A 545 -19.20 10.50 21.06
N ASP A 546 -19.71 11.72 20.94
CA ASP A 546 -20.70 12.11 19.94
C ASP A 546 -20.04 12.56 18.63
N ILE A 547 -18.89 13.24 18.72
CA ILE A 547 -18.23 13.86 17.58
C ILE A 547 -16.81 13.31 17.39
N LEU A 548 -16.52 12.79 16.19
CA LEU A 548 -15.17 12.42 15.78
C LEU A 548 -14.63 13.41 14.72
N ILE A 549 -13.62 14.19 15.11
CA ILE A 549 -12.91 15.12 14.22
C ILE A 549 -11.66 14.44 13.69
N GLY A 550 -11.42 14.48 12.38
CA GLY A 550 -10.18 13.92 11.87
C GLY A 550 -9.88 14.16 10.41
N THR A 551 -8.72 13.62 10.02
CA THR A 551 -8.21 13.70 8.66
C THR A 551 -8.59 12.46 7.85
N GLN A 552 -7.82 12.12 6.80
CA GLN A 552 -8.09 10.97 5.93
C GLN A 552 -8.24 9.62 6.67
N MET A 553 -7.77 9.53 7.90
CA MET A 553 -7.82 8.31 8.70
C MET A 553 -9.23 7.94 9.18
N ILE A 554 -10.14 8.92 9.37
CA ILE A 554 -11.49 8.64 9.86
C ILE A 554 -12.41 8.09 8.75
N VAL A 555 -12.10 8.38 7.49
CA VAL A 555 -12.94 8.01 6.33
C VAL A 555 -12.58 6.67 5.70
N LYS A 556 -11.63 5.91 6.29
CA LYS A 556 -11.07 4.67 5.73
C LYS A 556 -11.16 3.51 6.70
N GLY A 557 -11.51 2.32 6.21
CA GLY A 557 -11.33 1.06 6.95
C GLY A 557 -12.25 0.77 8.15
N HIS A 558 -13.16 1.68 8.53
CA HIS A 558 -14.03 1.53 9.71
C HIS A 558 -15.50 1.77 9.39
N ASP A 559 -16.39 1.08 10.10
CA ASP A 559 -17.83 1.22 9.96
C ASP A 559 -18.46 1.60 11.31
N PHE A 560 -19.20 2.70 11.35
CA PHE A 560 -19.86 3.22 12.54
C PHE A 560 -21.36 3.35 12.26
N PRO A 561 -22.18 2.36 12.68
CA PRO A 561 -23.61 2.33 12.34
C PRO A 561 -24.41 3.53 12.88
N ALA A 562 -23.95 4.14 13.98
CA ALA A 562 -24.58 5.30 14.62
C ALA A 562 -24.18 6.65 14.01
N VAL A 563 -23.27 6.67 13.02
CA VAL A 563 -22.92 7.91 12.30
C VAL A 563 -23.98 8.22 11.25
N THR A 564 -24.72 9.29 11.48
CA THR A 564 -25.79 9.76 10.60
C THR A 564 -25.52 11.15 10.01
N LEU A 565 -24.46 11.84 10.45
CA LEU A 565 -24.01 13.09 9.85
C LEU A 565 -22.49 13.08 9.59
N VAL A 566 -22.10 13.47 8.37
CA VAL A 566 -20.71 13.75 8.01
C VAL A 566 -20.58 15.20 7.55
N GLY A 567 -19.78 16.00 8.24
CA GLY A 567 -19.43 17.36 7.86
C GLY A 567 -18.04 17.44 7.23
N VAL A 568 -17.95 17.84 5.96
CA VAL A 568 -16.66 18.19 5.33
C VAL A 568 -16.42 19.68 5.49
N LEU A 569 -15.45 20.03 6.31
CA LEU A 569 -15.26 21.43 6.75
C LEU A 569 -14.67 22.33 5.68
N ALA A 570 -13.81 21.79 4.82
CA ALA A 570 -13.17 22.52 3.73
C ALA A 570 -12.71 21.57 2.62
N ALA A 571 -13.53 21.41 1.58
CA ALA A 571 -13.16 20.60 0.41
C ALA A 571 -12.00 21.22 -0.40
N ASP A 572 -11.87 22.55 -0.35
CA ASP A 572 -10.85 23.32 -1.08
C ASP A 572 -9.40 22.98 -0.69
N LEU A 573 -9.19 22.41 0.49
CA LEU A 573 -7.87 22.06 0.99
C LEU A 573 -7.20 20.97 0.16
N SER A 574 -7.94 19.93 -0.25
CA SER A 574 -7.42 18.92 -1.18
C SER A 574 -7.38 19.44 -2.60
N LEU A 575 -8.37 20.24 -2.99
CA LEU A 575 -8.58 20.65 -4.38
C LEU A 575 -7.45 21.54 -4.89
N ASN A 576 -6.92 22.39 -4.01
CA ASN A 576 -5.92 23.39 -4.37
C ASN A 576 -4.48 22.96 -4.02
N LEU A 577 -4.23 21.68 -3.76
CA LEU A 577 -2.87 21.17 -3.65
C LEU A 577 -2.12 21.36 -4.97
N PRO A 578 -0.81 21.68 -4.96
CA PRO A 578 0.00 21.85 -6.17
C PRO A 578 0.37 20.48 -6.78
N ASP A 579 -0.63 19.67 -7.10
CA ASP A 579 -0.51 18.31 -7.62
C ASP A 579 -1.58 18.10 -8.70
N TYR A 580 -1.20 17.52 -9.86
CA TYR A 580 -2.15 17.23 -10.95
C TYR A 580 -3.26 16.25 -10.55
N ARG A 581 -3.07 15.48 -9.48
CA ARG A 581 -4.06 14.53 -8.93
C ARG A 581 -4.98 15.16 -7.88
N ALA A 582 -4.89 16.47 -7.62
CA ALA A 582 -5.66 17.15 -6.57
C ALA A 582 -7.17 16.95 -6.74
N SER A 583 -7.69 17.06 -7.97
CA SER A 583 -9.10 16.84 -8.30
C SER A 583 -9.53 15.40 -8.03
N GLU A 584 -8.78 14.41 -8.54
CA GLU A 584 -9.00 12.98 -8.30
C GLU A 584 -9.04 12.65 -6.80
N ARG A 585 -8.04 13.12 -6.07
CA ARG A 585 -7.96 12.90 -4.62
C ARG A 585 -9.11 13.57 -3.88
N THR A 586 -9.52 14.77 -4.29
CA THR A 586 -10.66 15.46 -3.70
C THR A 586 -11.94 14.66 -3.91
N PHE A 587 -12.21 14.23 -5.14
CA PHE A 587 -13.36 13.40 -5.45
C PHE A 587 -13.38 12.13 -4.59
N GLN A 588 -12.26 11.41 -4.52
CA GLN A 588 -12.13 10.16 -3.76
C GLN A 588 -12.40 10.39 -2.26
N LEU A 589 -11.82 11.43 -1.67
CA LEU A 589 -11.99 11.73 -0.24
C LEU A 589 -13.41 12.14 0.11
N LEU A 590 -14.02 13.00 -0.71
CA LEU A 590 -15.40 13.46 -0.48
C LEU A 590 -16.39 12.29 -0.62
N THR A 591 -16.23 11.46 -1.65
CA THR A 591 -17.09 10.28 -1.85
C THR A 591 -16.92 9.26 -0.73
N GLN A 592 -15.68 9.02 -0.27
CA GLN A 592 -15.42 8.15 0.88
C GLN A 592 -16.03 8.70 2.17
N ALA A 593 -15.89 10.00 2.42
CA ALA A 593 -16.48 10.68 3.57
C ALA A 593 -18.00 10.56 3.54
N ALA A 594 -18.62 10.88 2.39
CA ALA A 594 -20.06 10.74 2.19
C ALA A 594 -20.51 9.30 2.43
N GLY A 595 -19.74 8.32 1.94
CA GLY A 595 -20.00 6.89 2.13
C GLY A 595 -19.94 6.39 3.59
N ARG A 596 -19.56 7.22 4.57
CA ARG A 596 -19.61 6.88 6.00
C ARG A 596 -20.94 7.20 6.67
N ALA A 597 -21.72 8.14 6.12
CA ALA A 597 -23.02 8.48 6.67
C ALA A 597 -24.07 7.41 6.35
N GLY A 598 -24.89 7.06 7.34
CA GLY A 598 -26.10 6.25 7.14
C GLY A 598 -25.82 4.80 6.76
N ARG A 599 -24.81 4.18 7.38
CA ARG A 599 -24.51 2.75 7.20
C ARG A 599 -25.37 1.83 8.07
N GLY A 600 -26.00 2.38 9.12
CA GLY A 600 -27.00 1.69 9.93
C GLY A 600 -28.35 1.55 9.25
N GLN A 601 -29.42 1.47 10.05
CA GLN A 601 -30.81 1.50 9.56
C GLN A 601 -31.28 2.92 9.22
N ARG A 602 -30.64 3.95 9.80
CA ARG A 602 -31.04 5.34 9.66
C ARG A 602 -30.37 5.97 8.43
N ALA A 603 -31.12 6.80 7.72
CA ALA A 603 -30.60 7.57 6.59
C ALA A 603 -29.56 8.58 7.08
N GLY A 604 -28.45 8.69 6.36
CA GLY A 604 -27.38 9.63 6.66
C GLY A 604 -27.50 10.93 5.86
N GLU A 605 -26.96 12.01 6.41
CA GLU A 605 -26.77 13.28 5.71
C GLU A 605 -25.29 13.64 5.66
N VAL A 606 -24.91 14.39 4.63
CA VAL A 606 -23.55 14.87 4.42
C VAL A 606 -23.62 16.35 4.06
N VAL A 607 -22.79 17.17 4.70
CA VAL A 607 -22.67 18.59 4.36
C VAL A 607 -21.24 18.86 3.90
N ILE A 608 -21.08 19.25 2.64
CA ILE A 608 -19.79 19.60 2.03
C ILE A 608 -19.66 21.11 1.96
N GLN A 609 -18.75 21.68 2.74
CA GLN A 609 -18.47 23.10 2.72
C GLN A 609 -17.31 23.41 1.78
N THR A 610 -17.52 24.36 0.88
CA THR A 610 -16.50 24.79 -0.07
C THR A 610 -16.70 26.21 -0.56
N TYR A 611 -15.63 26.83 -1.04
CA TYR A 611 -15.67 28.09 -1.78
C TYR A 611 -15.81 27.88 -3.30
N GLN A 612 -15.76 26.63 -3.79
CA GLN A 612 -15.85 26.29 -5.21
C GLN A 612 -16.92 25.20 -5.46
N PRO A 613 -18.19 25.43 -5.08
CA PRO A 613 -19.25 24.41 -5.19
C PRO A 613 -19.49 23.94 -6.63
N GLU A 614 -19.18 24.77 -7.63
CA GLU A 614 -19.33 24.44 -9.05
C GLU A 614 -18.18 23.59 -9.61
N HIS A 615 -17.09 23.39 -8.87
CA HIS A 615 -15.96 22.61 -9.36
C HIS A 615 -16.39 21.15 -9.62
N TYR A 616 -16.06 20.62 -10.79
CA TYR A 616 -16.56 19.32 -11.25
C TYR A 616 -16.29 18.16 -10.29
N ALA A 617 -15.10 18.13 -9.67
CA ALA A 617 -14.76 17.11 -8.68
C ALA A 617 -15.67 17.16 -7.45
N ILE A 618 -16.10 18.35 -7.02
CA ILE A 618 -17.00 18.53 -5.87
C ILE A 618 -18.43 18.18 -6.27
N ALA A 619 -18.92 18.73 -7.39
CA ALA A 619 -20.26 18.45 -7.90
C ALA A 619 -20.48 16.96 -8.18
N ALA A 620 -19.50 16.29 -8.81
CA ALA A 620 -19.55 14.87 -9.06
C ALA A 620 -19.46 14.04 -7.78
N ALA A 621 -18.62 14.42 -6.81
CA ALA A 621 -18.53 13.72 -5.52
C ALA A 621 -19.83 13.85 -4.71
N ALA A 622 -20.48 15.02 -4.73
CA ALA A 622 -21.77 15.23 -4.07
C ALA A 622 -22.86 14.33 -4.65
N ARG A 623 -22.84 14.09 -5.97
CA ARG A 623 -23.73 13.15 -6.66
C ARG A 623 -23.24 11.69 -6.61
N GLN A 624 -22.03 11.46 -6.10
CA GLN A 624 -21.33 10.17 -6.16
C GLN A 624 -21.22 9.58 -7.58
N ASP A 625 -21.08 10.46 -8.58
CA ASP A 625 -21.05 10.12 -10.01
C ASP A 625 -19.60 10.06 -10.52
N TYR A 626 -18.98 8.88 -10.38
CA TYR A 626 -17.62 8.64 -10.87
C TYR A 626 -17.49 8.79 -12.39
N PRO A 627 -18.40 8.23 -13.23
CA PRO A 627 -18.32 8.42 -14.68
C PRO A 627 -18.31 9.90 -15.11
N ALA A 628 -19.12 10.76 -14.49
CA ALA A 628 -19.10 12.20 -14.78
C ALA A 628 -17.78 12.85 -14.37
N PHE A 629 -17.23 12.50 -13.21
CA PHE A 629 -15.91 12.94 -12.79
C PHE A 629 -14.83 12.53 -13.80
N TYR A 630 -14.77 11.23 -14.15
CA TYR A 630 -13.76 10.68 -15.05
C TYR A 630 -13.77 11.34 -16.42
N ARG A 631 -14.96 11.54 -17.02
CA ARG A 631 -15.11 12.18 -18.34
C ARG A 631 -14.47 13.57 -18.39
N GLN A 632 -14.57 14.36 -17.31
CA GLN A 632 -13.94 15.67 -17.27
C GLN A 632 -12.46 15.61 -16.90
N GLU A 633 -12.10 14.81 -15.89
CA GLU A 633 -10.72 14.66 -15.43
C GLU A 633 -9.79 14.20 -16.57
N ILE A 634 -10.19 13.20 -17.36
CA ILE A 634 -9.35 12.64 -18.42
C ILE A 634 -9.07 13.65 -19.55
N LEU A 635 -10.00 14.57 -19.82
CA LEU A 635 -9.81 15.65 -20.80
C LEU A 635 -8.72 16.62 -20.34
N TYR A 636 -8.74 17.03 -19.07
CA TYR A 636 -7.67 17.85 -18.50
C TYR A 636 -6.32 17.13 -18.54
N ARG A 637 -6.30 15.82 -18.25
CA ARG A 637 -5.06 15.03 -18.31
C ARG A 637 -4.50 14.91 -19.73
N ARG A 638 -5.38 14.80 -20.73
CA ARG A 638 -5.00 14.80 -22.15
C ARG A 638 -4.43 16.15 -22.57
N LEU A 639 -5.11 17.25 -22.26
CA LEU A 639 -4.67 18.61 -22.62
C LEU A 639 -3.31 18.99 -22.00
N MET A 640 -3.01 18.47 -20.80
CA MET A 640 -1.81 18.84 -20.04
C MET A 640 -0.72 17.74 -20.05
N HIS A 641 -0.88 16.70 -20.86
CA HIS A 641 0.04 15.57 -20.97
C HIS A 641 0.37 14.91 -19.61
N TYR A 642 -0.66 14.56 -18.84
CA TYR A 642 -0.52 13.91 -17.53
C TYR A 642 -0.97 12.43 -17.55
N PRO A 643 -0.45 11.59 -16.64
CA PRO A 643 -0.90 10.21 -16.48
C PRO A 643 -2.40 10.08 -16.21
N PRO A 644 -3.11 9.11 -16.82
CA PRO A 644 -2.56 7.98 -17.58
C PRO A 644 -2.38 8.20 -19.08
N VAL A 645 -2.72 9.39 -19.61
CA VAL A 645 -2.65 9.66 -21.06
C VAL A 645 -1.20 9.70 -21.53
N TRP A 646 -0.33 10.30 -20.72
CA TRP A 646 1.13 10.29 -20.88
C TRP A 646 1.78 9.70 -19.63
N HIS A 647 3.05 9.37 -19.69
CA HIS A 647 3.82 8.90 -18.54
C HIS A 647 4.76 9.99 -18.04
N LEU A 648 5.03 9.98 -16.74
CA LEU A 648 5.80 11.00 -16.05
C LEU A 648 6.96 10.34 -15.29
N LEU A 649 8.18 10.83 -15.46
CA LEU A 649 9.34 10.48 -14.65
C LEU A 649 9.78 11.72 -13.88
N LEU A 650 9.80 11.64 -12.57
CA LEU A 650 10.34 12.67 -11.69
C LEU A 650 11.76 12.28 -11.31
N ILE A 651 12.71 13.20 -11.50
CA ILE A 651 14.09 13.05 -11.08
C ILE A 651 14.41 14.13 -10.05
N HIS A 652 14.72 13.71 -8.83
CA HIS A 652 15.21 14.57 -7.78
C HIS A 652 16.74 14.63 -7.81
N VAL A 653 17.27 15.84 -7.67
CA VAL A 653 18.70 16.12 -7.55
C VAL A 653 18.92 16.75 -6.18
N GLU A 654 19.70 16.09 -5.33
CA GLU A 654 19.99 16.57 -3.98
C GLU A 654 21.47 16.91 -3.80
N GLY A 655 21.78 18.18 -3.54
CA GLY A 655 23.14 18.67 -3.29
C GLY A 655 23.33 19.20 -1.88
N LYS A 656 24.57 19.18 -1.36
CA LYS A 656 24.91 19.83 -0.07
C LYS A 656 24.83 21.35 -0.15
N GLU A 657 25.20 21.92 -1.29
CA GLU A 657 25.17 23.35 -1.59
C GLU A 657 24.13 23.63 -2.67
N GLU A 658 23.39 24.73 -2.55
CA GLU A 658 22.33 25.10 -3.49
C GLU A 658 22.87 25.31 -4.92
N ALA A 659 23.97 26.04 -5.06
CA ALA A 659 24.61 26.32 -6.35
C ALA A 659 25.06 25.03 -7.06
N ARG A 660 25.63 24.08 -6.31
CA ARG A 660 26.01 22.77 -6.85
C ARG A 660 24.79 21.95 -7.26
N GLY A 661 23.75 21.93 -6.43
CA GLY A 661 22.49 21.24 -6.74
C GLY A 661 21.83 21.79 -8.00
N GLN A 662 21.84 23.11 -8.18
CA GLN A 662 21.35 23.78 -9.40
C GLN A 662 22.20 23.40 -10.62
N ALA A 663 23.52 23.55 -10.55
CA ALA A 663 24.42 23.23 -11.66
C ALA A 663 24.30 21.76 -12.10
N ALA A 664 24.18 20.82 -11.14
CA ALA A 664 23.94 19.41 -11.42
C ALA A 664 22.59 19.18 -12.10
N ALA A 665 21.53 19.88 -11.68
CA ALA A 665 20.22 19.79 -12.30
C ALA A 665 20.19 20.36 -13.73
N ASP A 666 20.92 21.45 -13.98
CA ASP A 666 21.05 22.03 -15.33
C ASP A 666 21.83 21.10 -16.27
N ALA A 667 22.92 20.51 -15.78
CA ALA A 667 23.69 19.51 -16.53
C ALA A 667 22.85 18.26 -16.85
N LEU A 668 22.08 17.77 -15.87
CA LEU A 668 21.17 16.65 -16.04
C LEU A 668 20.07 16.96 -17.05
N SER A 669 19.53 18.19 -17.05
CA SER A 669 18.51 18.61 -18.02
C SER A 669 19.04 18.60 -19.46
N ARG A 670 20.29 19.05 -19.69
CA ARG A 670 20.96 18.94 -21.00
C ARG A 670 21.17 17.49 -21.43
N LEU A 671 21.57 16.63 -20.49
CA LEU A 671 21.76 15.20 -20.75
C LEU A 671 20.44 14.54 -21.15
N LEU A 672 19.36 14.83 -20.44
CA LEU A 672 18.01 14.35 -20.76
C LEU A 672 17.58 14.77 -22.17
N GLN A 673 17.80 16.03 -22.55
CA GLN A 673 17.51 16.49 -23.92
C GLN A 673 18.28 15.68 -24.96
N ALA A 674 19.55 15.35 -24.71
CA ALA A 674 20.34 14.51 -25.61
C ALA A 674 19.80 13.07 -25.70
N VAL A 675 19.37 12.49 -24.57
CA VAL A 675 18.80 11.13 -24.51
C VAL A 675 17.54 11.00 -25.37
N PHE A 676 16.65 11.99 -25.33
CA PHE A 676 15.36 11.98 -26.05
C PHE A 676 15.40 12.67 -27.42
N ARG A 677 16.54 13.24 -27.83
CA ARG A 677 16.68 13.98 -29.11
C ARG A 677 16.25 13.18 -30.35
N GLY A 678 16.38 11.85 -30.32
CA GLY A 678 16.00 10.97 -31.43
C GLY A 678 14.51 10.60 -31.49
N ASP A 679 13.73 10.93 -30.48
CA ASP A 679 12.27 10.73 -30.48
C ASP A 679 11.57 11.98 -31.05
N ASP A 680 10.34 11.81 -31.56
CA ASP A 680 9.55 12.93 -32.10
C ASP A 680 9.36 14.03 -31.04
N PRO A 681 9.72 15.30 -31.30
CA PRO A 681 9.60 16.41 -30.36
C PRO A 681 8.22 16.61 -29.75
N ASN A 682 7.15 16.16 -30.42
CA ASN A 682 5.77 16.28 -29.92
C ASN A 682 5.36 15.17 -28.94
N THR A 683 6.22 14.17 -28.74
CA THR A 683 5.92 12.96 -27.97
C THR A 683 6.53 12.95 -26.58
N TRP A 684 7.38 13.93 -26.26
CA TRP A 684 8.04 14.09 -24.96
C TRP A 684 8.20 15.55 -24.54
N GLN A 685 8.35 15.80 -23.23
CA GLN A 685 8.55 17.14 -22.67
C GLN A 685 9.43 17.07 -21.42
N ILE A 686 10.33 18.04 -21.26
CA ILE A 686 11.05 18.25 -20.00
C ILE A 686 10.52 19.51 -19.31
N VAL A 687 10.24 19.41 -18.01
CA VAL A 687 9.82 20.55 -17.17
C VAL A 687 10.76 20.67 -15.97
N GLY A 688 11.25 21.88 -15.71
CA GLY A 688 12.30 22.15 -14.73
C GLY A 688 13.65 22.40 -15.41
N PRO A 689 14.75 22.46 -14.63
CA PRO A 689 14.83 22.17 -13.21
C PRO A 689 14.15 23.24 -12.35
N ALA A 690 13.44 22.81 -11.30
CA ALA A 690 12.76 23.69 -10.35
C ALA A 690 13.08 23.27 -8.90
N ASP A 691 12.81 24.15 -7.94
CA ASP A 691 12.89 23.79 -6.53
C ASP A 691 11.83 22.74 -6.18
N ALA A 692 12.23 21.70 -5.44
CA ALA A 692 11.27 20.75 -4.89
C ALA A 692 10.29 21.46 -3.92
N SER A 693 9.13 20.84 -3.68
CA SER A 693 8.12 21.40 -2.75
C SER A 693 8.70 21.70 -1.36
N VAL A 694 9.55 20.78 -0.90
CA VAL A 694 10.44 20.94 0.24
C VAL A 694 11.85 21.15 -0.29
N SER A 695 12.26 22.42 -0.34
CA SER A 695 13.54 22.83 -0.92
C SER A 695 14.77 22.32 -0.17
N ARG A 696 14.63 21.97 1.12
CA ARG A 696 15.74 21.46 1.94
C ARG A 696 15.29 20.37 2.93
N ILE A 697 15.95 19.21 2.91
CA ILE A 697 15.73 18.11 3.86
C ILE A 697 17.09 17.63 4.38
N ARG A 698 17.26 17.54 5.71
CA ARG A 698 18.51 17.10 6.36
C ARG A 698 19.74 17.81 5.79
N ASP A 699 19.62 19.14 5.67
CA ASP A 699 20.65 20.06 5.15
C ASP A 699 21.11 19.78 3.70
N ARG A 700 20.29 19.10 2.90
CA ARG A 700 20.50 18.94 1.45
C ARG A 700 19.44 19.71 0.67
N PHE A 701 19.89 20.49 -0.30
CA PHE A 701 19.04 21.25 -1.22
C PHE A 701 18.50 20.33 -2.31
N ARG A 702 17.22 20.45 -2.63
CA ARG A 702 16.50 19.55 -3.54
C ARG A 702 15.98 20.30 -4.75
N LYS A 703 16.45 19.89 -5.94
CA LYS A 703 15.89 20.27 -7.23
C LYS A 703 15.10 19.11 -7.82
N GLN A 704 14.21 19.41 -8.74
CA GLN A 704 13.41 18.42 -9.45
C GLN A 704 13.29 18.72 -10.93
N ILE A 705 13.29 17.65 -11.72
CA ILE A 705 13.09 17.67 -13.16
C ILE A 705 12.02 16.64 -13.48
N TYR A 706 11.04 17.03 -14.30
CA TYR A 706 10.02 16.12 -14.81
C TYR A 706 10.31 15.81 -16.28
N VAL A 707 10.23 14.55 -16.64
CA VAL A 707 10.24 14.09 -18.03
C VAL A 707 8.88 13.46 -18.31
N LYS A 708 8.18 13.97 -19.31
CA LYS A 708 6.91 13.43 -19.79
C LYS A 708 7.15 12.74 -21.12
N HIS A 709 6.47 11.63 -21.37
CA HIS A 709 6.44 11.00 -22.68
C HIS A 709 5.12 10.25 -22.87
N GLU A 710 4.54 10.29 -24.06
CA GLU A 710 3.31 9.54 -24.37
C GLU A 710 3.48 8.00 -24.27
N ASN A 711 4.69 7.48 -24.52
CA ASN A 711 4.97 6.05 -24.56
C ASN A 711 5.84 5.63 -23.36
N LEU A 712 5.32 4.70 -22.55
CA LEU A 712 5.99 4.23 -21.35
C LEU A 712 7.31 3.52 -21.63
N SER A 713 7.35 2.68 -22.65
CA SER A 713 8.54 1.89 -23.00
C SER A 713 9.68 2.80 -23.46
N ARG A 714 9.36 3.87 -24.22
CA ARG A 714 10.33 4.90 -24.60
C ARG A 714 10.85 5.69 -23.39
N LEU A 715 9.97 6.07 -22.46
CA LEU A 715 10.37 6.73 -21.22
C LEU A 715 11.32 5.86 -20.38
N ILE A 716 11.02 4.56 -20.24
CA ILE A 716 11.88 3.60 -19.51
C ILE A 716 13.21 3.40 -20.24
N ALA A 717 13.20 3.27 -21.57
CA ALA A 717 14.42 3.14 -22.36
C ALA A 717 15.31 4.39 -22.24
N GLY A 718 14.72 5.59 -22.25
CA GLY A 718 15.42 6.84 -21.98
C GLY A 718 15.99 6.90 -20.56
N LYS A 719 15.22 6.49 -19.55
CA LYS A 719 15.69 6.36 -18.15
C LYS A 719 16.88 5.39 -18.06
N ASN A 720 16.82 4.23 -18.71
CA ASN A 720 17.91 3.24 -18.72
C ASN A 720 19.17 3.78 -19.40
N ARG A 721 19.04 4.47 -20.54
CA ARG A 721 20.18 5.13 -21.23
C ARG A 721 20.81 6.21 -20.35
N LEU A 722 19.98 6.99 -19.64
CA LEU A 722 20.44 7.98 -18.68
C LEU A 722 21.23 7.33 -17.54
N GLU A 723 20.70 6.27 -16.92
CA GLU A 723 21.40 5.52 -15.85
C GLU A 723 22.77 4.99 -16.35
N GLN A 724 22.84 4.46 -17.58
CA GLN A 724 24.10 4.01 -18.19
C GLN A 724 25.11 5.15 -18.36
N GLN A 725 24.68 6.30 -18.88
CA GLN A 725 25.54 7.48 -19.05
C GLN A 725 26.02 8.05 -17.71
N LEU A 726 25.14 8.12 -16.71
CA LEU A 726 25.51 8.57 -15.36
C LEU A 726 26.53 7.63 -14.70
N ASN A 727 26.40 6.32 -14.90
CA ASN A 727 27.37 5.34 -14.42
C ASN A 727 28.73 5.47 -15.13
N ALA A 728 28.74 5.82 -16.42
CA ALA A 728 29.97 6.01 -17.19
C ALA A 728 30.70 7.31 -16.84
N LEU A 729 29.96 8.41 -16.67
CA LEU A 729 30.51 9.73 -16.33
C LEU A 729 30.93 9.84 -14.86
N GLY A 730 30.27 9.07 -13.98
CA GLY A 730 30.43 9.17 -12.54
C GLY A 730 29.66 10.36 -11.97
N VAL A 731 28.73 10.09 -11.04
CA VAL A 731 28.02 11.15 -10.31
C VAL A 731 28.92 11.62 -9.15
N PRO A 732 29.12 12.95 -8.98
CA PRO A 732 29.87 13.47 -7.83
C PRO A 732 29.30 12.97 -6.50
N ALA A 733 30.18 12.59 -5.56
CA ALA A 733 29.77 11.97 -4.30
C ALA A 733 28.90 12.87 -3.39
N ASP A 734 28.92 14.19 -3.62
CA ASP A 734 28.09 15.17 -2.93
C ASP A 734 26.71 15.36 -3.56
N ILE A 735 26.44 14.77 -4.73
CA ILE A 735 25.15 14.79 -5.42
C ILE A 735 24.45 13.43 -5.27
N HIS A 736 23.17 13.47 -4.91
CA HIS A 736 22.33 12.29 -4.84
C HIS A 736 21.18 12.41 -5.83
N LEU A 737 20.96 11.36 -6.63
CA LEU A 737 19.90 11.31 -7.63
C LEU A 737 18.85 10.28 -7.22
N GLN A 738 17.58 10.64 -7.34
CA GLN A 738 16.47 9.71 -7.15
C GLN A 738 15.49 9.84 -8.31
N MET A 739 15.02 8.71 -8.83
CA MET A 739 14.03 8.65 -9.89
C MET A 739 12.72 8.08 -9.36
N ASP A 740 11.59 8.63 -9.81
CA ASP A 740 10.25 8.16 -9.49
C ASP A 740 9.35 8.16 -10.74
N LEU A 741 9.01 6.96 -11.20
CA LEU A 741 8.11 6.77 -12.34
C LEU A 741 6.63 6.88 -11.90
N ASN A 742 5.89 7.74 -12.58
CA ASN A 742 4.50 8.11 -12.33
C ASN A 742 4.26 8.41 -10.84
N PRO A 743 4.90 9.48 -10.30
CA PRO A 743 4.82 9.79 -8.88
C PRO A 743 3.36 10.00 -8.44
N MET A 744 3.02 9.46 -7.27
CA MET A 744 1.69 9.61 -6.65
C MET A 744 1.56 10.90 -5.81
N ASN A 745 2.69 11.53 -5.52
CA ASN A 745 2.78 12.79 -4.81
C ASN A 745 3.88 13.63 -5.44
N MET A 746 3.56 14.87 -5.81
CA MET A 746 4.53 15.83 -6.35
C MET A 746 5.26 16.64 -5.25
N MET A 747 4.93 16.41 -3.98
CA MET A 747 5.52 17.09 -2.83
C MET A 747 6.68 16.32 -2.18
#